data_AF-A0A4Z0A4B6-F1
#
_entry.id   AF-A0A4Z0A4B6-F1
#
_cell.length_a   1.000
_cell.length_b   1.000
_cell.length_c   1.000
_cell.angle_alpha   90.00
_cell.angle_beta   90.00
_cell.angle_gamma   90.00
#
_symmetry.space_group_name_H-M   'P 1'
#
loop_
_entity.id
_entity.type
_entity.pdbx_description
1 polymer ?
#
loop_
_entity_poly.entity_id
_entity_poly.type
_entity_poly.pdbx_seq_one_letter_code
_entity_poly.pdbx_strand_id
1 'polypeptide(L)'
;MRGLLVTTILLVASVSITPGRAHRYRRLGSNRDTYIAESSTEPSHDGKQMVERLRLYSYNEHLLREKFSTLCDDAELHKDAFRGPIKAIPDPSFRAPNPVLAAPHTQQMWLPVPDGPEMKPTNIPEYDCANITKFVPSRSSVNCIDVSISPQESLPFIMQNIAGSEDSSNRIDLTFFADGYLHSEHAKFIKDVTRLVEEISGNQTFHTVAPLLNFWAAFVPSKESGVGTGGKPKDTPFGLYRDGTELRGLYYARPEAARNACQTLQDRFGRCDYPILIGNDPYYGGLGGEFVTITPSEVNGALVLRHELGHSVIEVGEEYDGGFAYFGPNSASDASGPVPWAHWLADTHAAASPESSLDLPRVERSVMPMQAYPWTLLNITTPWSVPFNSSGTYSRHLVRFSLSGLPEESDLQVLFDGEDLGWTPKPGLGLDRWHYDIYRDGALSGGEHTIQFVLKEGRREGVAQLCSVEVLEFGSAEEFNAAPGFYGVFPTYAFHDRRRLALTSLRRFSETNATSYRPTNEDCLMRLTTTPHFCRACVEGLWLSLLGRVDPIDDLTATCVQDAASKTWKHAVNATLLPLGQFRAEAPLVKESYTISWKKDGRALEDFANKTVVLVDDGDDALGVYEVGVEFVTEEVRSDPDGLLKTGAKVHITEKCNQ
;
A
#
# COMPACT_ATOMS: atom_id res chain seq x y z
N MET A 1 8.60 -37.69 -5.64
CA MET A 1 9.83 -37.38 -6.42
C MET A 1 9.51 -37.43 -7.91
N ARG A 2 9.49 -36.25 -8.55
CA ARG A 2 9.90 -35.88 -9.92
C ARG A 2 9.43 -34.44 -10.07
N GLY A 3 10.33 -33.50 -9.76
CA GLY A 3 10.04 -32.07 -9.74
C GLY A 3 9.93 -31.52 -11.16
N LEU A 4 8.90 -30.71 -11.39
CA LEU A 4 8.85 -29.79 -12.52
C LEU A 4 9.85 -28.66 -12.22
N LEU A 5 10.86 -28.49 -13.09
CA LEU A 5 11.62 -27.25 -13.16
C LEU A 5 10.67 -26.14 -13.62
N VAL A 6 10.49 -25.09 -12.80
CA VAL A 6 9.94 -23.81 -13.27
C VAL A 6 11.10 -23.07 -13.93
N THR A 7 11.09 -23.01 -15.26
CA THR A 7 12.08 -22.26 -16.03
C THR A 7 11.64 -20.80 -16.11
N THR A 8 12.32 -19.89 -15.41
CA THR A 8 12.14 -18.45 -15.60
C THR A 8 12.64 -18.07 -16.99
N ILE A 9 11.77 -17.56 -17.87
CA ILE A 9 12.13 -17.16 -19.24
C ILE A 9 12.60 -15.70 -19.20
N LEU A 10 13.88 -15.49 -19.44
CA LEU A 10 14.48 -14.16 -19.64
C LEU A 10 14.45 -13.84 -21.14
N LEU A 11 13.74 -12.79 -21.54
CA LEU A 11 13.69 -12.34 -22.92
C LEU A 11 14.78 -11.27 -23.15
N VAL A 12 15.67 -11.54 -24.10
CA VAL A 12 16.79 -10.66 -24.44
C VAL A 12 16.61 -10.14 -25.86
N ALA A 13 16.79 -8.83 -26.03
CA ALA A 13 16.90 -8.24 -27.35
C ALA A 13 18.02 -7.18 -27.38
N SER A 14 18.67 -7.06 -28.54
CA SER A 14 19.87 -6.24 -28.75
C SER A 14 19.65 -5.25 -29.88
N VAL A 15 20.00 -3.99 -29.65
CA VAL A 15 19.97 -2.92 -30.67
C VAL A 15 21.36 -2.32 -30.82
N SER A 16 21.76 -2.02 -32.05
CA SER A 16 23.03 -1.33 -32.37
C SER A 16 22.76 0.08 -32.89
N ILE A 17 23.27 1.12 -32.23
CA ILE A 17 23.04 2.54 -32.58
C ILE A 17 24.34 3.19 -33.07
N THR A 18 24.27 4.07 -34.07
CA THR A 18 25.41 4.86 -34.59
C THR A 18 25.58 6.15 -33.78
N PRO A 19 26.79 6.62 -33.43
CA PRO A 19 26.95 7.77 -32.53
C PRO A 19 26.77 9.08 -33.31
N GLY A 20 25.54 9.60 -33.31
CA GLY A 20 25.26 11.03 -33.46
C GLY A 20 25.58 11.78 -32.17
N ARG A 21 25.61 13.12 -32.17
CA ARG A 21 26.04 13.97 -31.03
C ARG A 21 25.36 13.58 -29.70
N ALA A 22 26.05 12.76 -28.92
CA ALA A 22 25.61 12.33 -27.60
C ALA A 22 25.56 13.52 -26.64
N HIS A 23 24.34 13.94 -26.30
CA HIS A 23 24.09 14.55 -25.00
C HIS A 23 24.39 13.48 -23.93
N ARG A 24 25.12 13.86 -22.87
CA ARG A 24 25.27 13.01 -21.68
C ARG A 24 23.89 12.84 -21.04
N TYR A 25 23.19 11.77 -21.38
CA TYR A 25 21.96 11.41 -20.70
C TYR A 25 22.25 10.56 -19.46
N ARG A 26 21.86 11.16 -18.33
CA ARG A 26 21.30 10.61 -17.09
C ARG A 26 21.17 9.08 -17.01
N ARG A 27 21.55 8.55 -15.85
CA ARG A 27 21.01 7.32 -15.26
C ARG A 27 19.48 7.35 -15.40
N LEU A 28 18.93 6.59 -16.35
CA LEU A 28 17.48 6.44 -16.49
C LEU A 28 16.99 5.66 -15.27
N GLY A 29 16.05 6.27 -14.55
CA GLY A 29 15.57 5.82 -13.26
C GLY A 29 15.09 4.37 -13.29
N SER A 30 15.41 3.64 -12.23
CA SER A 30 14.78 2.38 -11.91
C SER A 30 13.37 2.66 -11.39
N ASN A 31 12.32 2.40 -12.18
CA ASN A 31 11.14 1.78 -11.58
C ASN A 31 11.58 0.34 -11.31
N ARG A 32 11.92 0.03 -10.06
CA ARG A 32 12.71 -1.15 -9.69
C ARG A 32 12.07 -2.52 -10.00
N ASP A 33 10.91 -2.57 -10.66
CA ASP A 33 10.11 -3.79 -10.79
C ASP A 33 9.71 -4.21 -12.23
N THR A 34 10.15 -3.56 -13.32
CA THR A 34 9.59 -3.87 -14.67
C THR A 34 10.59 -4.27 -15.78
N TYR A 35 11.82 -3.75 -15.83
CA TYR A 35 12.88 -4.20 -16.76
C TYR A 35 14.29 -3.74 -16.34
N ILE A 36 15.34 -4.42 -16.84
CA ILE A 36 16.76 -4.06 -16.68
C ILE A 36 17.35 -3.70 -18.05
N ALA A 37 18.22 -2.70 -18.11
CA ALA A 37 18.92 -2.30 -19.32
C ALA A 37 20.44 -2.25 -19.09
N GLU A 38 21.22 -2.80 -20.01
CA GLU A 38 22.68 -2.69 -20.05
C GLU A 38 23.11 -2.07 -21.38
N SER A 39 24.05 -1.13 -21.37
CA SER A 39 24.68 -0.64 -22.60
C SER A 39 26.19 -0.85 -22.62
N SER A 40 26.71 -1.16 -23.80
CA SER A 40 28.15 -1.26 -24.06
C SER A 40 28.49 -0.60 -25.39
N THR A 41 29.67 0.03 -25.49
CA THR A 41 30.13 0.60 -26.75
C THR A 41 31.16 -0.33 -27.40
N GLU A 42 30.94 -0.71 -28.65
CA GLU A 42 31.79 -1.65 -29.39
C GLU A 42 32.13 -1.10 -30.78
N PRO A 43 33.23 -1.52 -31.43
CA PRO A 43 33.49 -1.16 -32.83
C PRO A 43 32.41 -1.75 -33.75
N SER A 44 32.00 -0.98 -34.76
CA SER A 44 31.11 -1.43 -35.82
C SER A 44 31.69 -2.64 -36.56
N HIS A 45 30.85 -3.40 -37.26
CA HIS A 45 31.27 -4.62 -37.96
C HIS A 45 32.34 -4.36 -39.05
N ASP A 46 32.40 -3.14 -39.58
CA ASP A 46 33.43 -2.70 -40.54
C ASP A 46 34.67 -2.06 -39.87
N GLY A 47 34.69 -1.96 -38.54
CA GLY A 47 35.81 -1.45 -37.73
C GLY A 47 36.04 0.06 -37.84
N LYS A 48 35.14 0.81 -38.48
CA LYS A 48 35.35 2.23 -38.80
C LYS A 48 34.64 3.20 -37.84
N GLN A 49 33.67 2.74 -37.07
CA GLN A 49 32.89 3.57 -36.15
C GLN A 49 32.69 2.83 -34.83
N MET A 50 32.35 3.56 -33.77
CA MET A 50 31.87 2.95 -32.52
C MET A 50 30.35 2.81 -32.60
N VAL A 51 29.75 1.79 -32.01
CA VAL A 51 28.31 1.60 -31.91
C VAL A 51 27.95 1.29 -30.47
N GLU A 52 26.82 1.82 -30.01
CA GLU A 52 26.27 1.45 -28.70
C GLU A 52 25.35 0.24 -28.85
N ARG A 53 25.64 -0.81 -28.09
CA ARG A 53 24.84 -2.02 -27.98
C ARG A 53 24.02 -1.92 -26.71
N LEU A 54 22.70 -1.85 -26.85
CA LEU A 54 21.77 -1.89 -25.72
C LEU A 54 21.19 -3.29 -25.58
N ARG A 55 21.22 -3.85 -24.37
CA ARG A 55 20.55 -5.10 -23.99
C ARG A 55 19.44 -4.79 -22.99
N LEU A 56 18.23 -5.21 -23.32
CA LEU A 56 17.07 -5.09 -22.45
C LEU A 56 16.66 -6.47 -21.94
N TYR A 57 16.32 -6.53 -20.66
CA TYR A 57 15.88 -7.73 -19.95
C TYR A 57 14.55 -7.42 -19.27
N SER A 58 13.51 -8.20 -19.55
CA SER A 58 12.25 -8.16 -18.80
C SER A 58 11.66 -9.57 -18.72
N TYR A 59 10.85 -9.78 -17.68
CA TYR A 59 10.01 -10.97 -17.53
C TYR A 59 8.66 -10.83 -18.27
N ASN A 60 8.37 -9.65 -18.82
CA ASN A 60 7.14 -9.35 -19.56
C ASN A 60 7.46 -8.94 -21.01
N GLU A 61 7.00 -9.72 -21.98
CA GLU A 61 7.23 -9.49 -23.41
C GLU A 61 6.60 -8.19 -23.91
N HIS A 62 5.45 -7.79 -23.36
CA HIS A 62 4.74 -6.56 -23.76
C HIS A 62 5.54 -5.32 -23.40
N LEU A 63 6.07 -5.27 -22.17
CA LEU A 63 6.93 -4.17 -21.70
C LEU A 63 8.23 -4.09 -22.52
N LEU A 64 8.80 -5.24 -22.88
CA LEU A 64 9.96 -5.28 -23.78
C LEU A 64 9.57 -4.64 -25.12
N ARG A 65 8.48 -5.08 -25.75
CA ARG A 65 8.01 -4.59 -27.06
C ARG A 65 7.68 -3.09 -27.06
N GLU A 66 7.03 -2.59 -26.02
CA GLU A 66 6.74 -1.18 -25.83
C GLU A 66 8.02 -0.35 -25.70
N LYS A 67 9.00 -0.84 -24.93
CA LYS A 67 10.30 -0.17 -24.80
C LYS A 67 11.11 -0.20 -26.09
N PHE A 68 11.00 -1.28 -26.87
CA PHE A 68 11.56 -1.34 -28.22
C PHE A 68 10.89 -0.34 -29.16
N SER A 69 9.56 -0.21 -29.10
CA SER A 69 8.82 0.76 -29.92
C SER A 69 9.25 2.20 -29.62
N THR A 70 9.35 2.56 -28.33
CA THR A 70 9.79 3.90 -27.92
C THR A 70 11.24 4.21 -28.33
N LEU A 71 12.14 3.22 -28.34
CA LEU A 71 13.47 3.39 -28.91
C LEU A 71 13.40 3.58 -30.44
N CYS A 72 12.54 2.84 -31.15
CA CYS A 72 12.40 2.95 -32.60
C CYS A 72 11.83 4.29 -33.09
N ASP A 73 11.00 4.96 -32.29
CA ASP A 73 10.41 6.25 -32.63
C ASP A 73 11.40 7.42 -32.46
N ASP A 74 12.58 7.17 -31.88
CA ASP A 74 13.67 8.15 -31.81
C ASP A 74 14.41 8.23 -33.16
N ALA A 75 14.36 9.40 -33.80
CA ALA A 75 14.68 9.61 -35.22
C ALA A 75 16.17 9.37 -35.61
N GLU A 76 17.02 9.00 -34.66
CA GLU A 76 18.46 8.78 -34.84
C GLU A 76 18.85 7.30 -35.05
N LEU A 77 17.89 6.36 -35.03
CA LEU A 77 18.18 4.92 -35.16
C LEU A 77 18.16 4.42 -36.62
N HIS A 78 19.27 3.81 -37.04
CA HIS A 78 19.42 3.27 -38.41
C HIS A 78 18.55 2.01 -38.62
N LYS A 79 17.88 1.93 -39.77
CA LYS A 79 16.90 0.88 -40.12
C LYS A 79 17.44 -0.55 -40.10
N ASP A 80 18.76 -0.69 -40.13
CA ASP A 80 19.49 -1.98 -40.12
C ASP A 80 19.96 -2.41 -38.71
N ALA A 81 19.63 -1.64 -37.66
CA ALA A 81 20.01 -1.91 -36.27
C ALA A 81 19.42 -3.23 -35.70
N PHE A 82 18.41 -3.77 -36.37
CA PHE A 82 17.68 -4.97 -35.94
C PHE A 82 18.06 -6.17 -36.81
N ARG A 83 19.09 -6.90 -36.39
CA ARG A 83 19.38 -8.23 -36.90
C ARG A 83 19.51 -9.23 -35.76
N GLY A 84 18.37 -9.74 -35.31
CA GLY A 84 18.35 -10.88 -34.41
C GLY A 84 16.93 -11.30 -34.03
N PRO A 85 16.63 -12.61 -33.96
CA PRO A 85 15.41 -13.07 -33.32
C PRO A 85 15.46 -12.76 -31.82
N ILE A 86 14.30 -12.45 -31.21
CA ILE A 86 14.15 -12.46 -29.75
C ILE A 86 14.48 -13.89 -29.30
N LYS A 87 15.48 -14.04 -28.43
CA LYS A 87 15.90 -15.35 -27.92
C LYS A 87 15.57 -15.45 -26.45
N ALA A 88 14.87 -16.51 -26.08
CA ALA A 88 14.86 -17.00 -24.71
C ALA A 88 16.21 -17.65 -24.43
N ILE A 89 17.02 -17.07 -23.54
CA ILE A 89 18.31 -17.64 -23.15
C ILE A 89 18.19 -18.15 -21.72
N PRO A 90 18.31 -19.47 -21.47
CA PRO A 90 18.59 -19.95 -20.13
C PRO A 90 20.07 -19.69 -19.84
N ASP A 91 20.39 -18.61 -19.11
CA ASP A 91 21.77 -18.27 -18.76
C ASP A 91 22.10 -18.71 -17.31
N PRO A 92 22.87 -19.79 -17.12
CA PRO A 92 23.31 -20.23 -15.79
C PRO A 92 24.50 -19.42 -15.23
N SER A 93 25.04 -18.44 -15.97
CA SER A 93 26.24 -17.67 -15.59
C SER A 93 25.94 -16.27 -15.04
N PHE A 94 24.68 -15.83 -15.05
CA PHE A 94 24.27 -14.56 -14.45
C PHE A 94 24.25 -14.67 -12.91
N ARG A 95 25.33 -14.22 -12.26
CA ARG A 95 25.35 -13.95 -10.82
C ARG A 95 24.89 -12.50 -10.60
N ALA A 96 23.66 -12.33 -10.14
CA ALA A 96 23.21 -11.04 -9.63
C ALA A 96 24.17 -10.54 -8.54
N PRO A 97 24.59 -9.26 -8.55
CA PRO A 97 25.33 -8.69 -7.44
C PRO A 97 24.37 -8.56 -6.23
N ASN A 98 24.67 -9.32 -5.18
CA ASN A 98 23.98 -9.43 -3.88
C ASN A 98 22.53 -9.98 -3.88
N PRO A 99 22.29 -11.19 -3.34
CA PRO A 99 20.96 -11.75 -3.16
C PRO A 99 20.39 -11.31 -1.79
N VAL A 100 20.05 -10.03 -1.68
CA VAL A 100 19.11 -9.53 -0.68
C VAL A 100 18.27 -8.50 -1.44
N LEU A 101 16.96 -8.70 -1.47
CA LEU A 101 15.96 -7.99 -2.28
C LEU A 101 15.74 -8.57 -3.69
N ALA A 102 14.46 -8.64 -4.07
CA ALA A 102 13.88 -9.22 -5.29
C ALA A 102 13.77 -10.75 -5.37
N ALA A 103 12.80 -11.31 -4.62
CA ALA A 103 12.14 -12.55 -5.05
C ALA A 103 11.11 -12.22 -6.17
N PRO A 104 10.99 -13.03 -7.23
CA PRO A 104 10.08 -12.76 -8.34
C PRO A 104 8.62 -12.92 -7.93
N HIS A 105 7.81 -11.91 -8.25
CA HIS A 105 6.35 -11.92 -8.07
C HIS A 105 5.71 -12.90 -9.07
N THR A 106 5.56 -14.15 -8.67
CA THR A 106 4.56 -15.06 -9.24
C THR A 106 3.35 -15.11 -8.30
N GLN A 107 2.36 -14.24 -8.49
CA GLN A 107 1.04 -14.43 -7.90
C GLN A 107 0.17 -15.20 -8.90
N GLN A 108 0.08 -16.51 -8.71
CA GLN A 108 -0.94 -17.34 -9.34
C GLN A 108 -2.21 -17.34 -8.48
N MET A 109 -3.32 -17.08 -9.16
CA MET A 109 -4.72 -17.05 -8.75
C MET A 109 -5.22 -18.43 -8.29
N TRP A 110 -6.21 -18.47 -7.38
CA TRP A 110 -6.98 -19.67 -7.08
C TRP A 110 -8.46 -19.46 -7.42
N LEU A 111 -8.99 -20.30 -8.32
CA LEU A 111 -10.41 -20.61 -8.45
C LEU A 111 -10.72 -21.85 -7.60
N PRO A 112 -11.84 -21.95 -6.88
CA PRO A 112 -12.23 -23.19 -6.22
C PRO A 112 -12.69 -24.24 -7.25
N VAL A 113 -12.19 -25.47 -7.11
CA VAL A 113 -12.71 -26.66 -7.79
C VAL A 113 -13.95 -27.14 -7.02
N PRO A 114 -15.12 -27.37 -7.66
CA PRO A 114 -16.26 -27.97 -6.98
C PRO A 114 -16.05 -29.46 -6.75
N ASP A 115 -16.46 -29.96 -5.58
CA ASP A 115 -16.53 -31.39 -5.26
C ASP A 115 -17.51 -32.12 -6.19
N GLY A 116 -17.02 -33.13 -6.91
CA GLY A 116 -17.79 -34.07 -7.73
C GLY A 116 -17.00 -35.36 -8.01
N PRO A 117 -17.65 -36.52 -8.21
CA PRO A 117 -17.02 -37.83 -8.07
C PRO A 117 -16.11 -38.19 -9.27
N GLU A 118 -15.04 -38.93 -8.96
CA GLU A 118 -13.98 -39.39 -9.85
C GLU A 118 -14.47 -39.92 -11.22
N MET A 119 -13.95 -39.37 -12.31
CA MET A 119 -13.90 -40.02 -13.63
C MET A 119 -12.44 -40.15 -14.10
N LYS A 120 -12.06 -41.38 -14.46
CA LYS A 120 -10.71 -41.79 -14.90
C LYS A 120 -10.30 -41.12 -16.22
N PRO A 121 -9.01 -40.80 -16.43
CA PRO A 121 -8.54 -40.21 -17.66
C PRO A 121 -8.35 -41.27 -18.76
N THR A 122 -9.00 -41.05 -19.90
CA THR A 122 -8.65 -41.71 -21.17
C THR A 122 -8.44 -40.65 -22.26
N ASN A 123 -7.24 -40.70 -22.87
CA ASN A 123 -6.82 -40.16 -24.17
C ASN A 123 -6.77 -38.62 -24.36
N ILE A 124 -5.54 -38.07 -24.29
CA ILE A 124 -5.15 -36.79 -24.91
C ILE A 124 -4.19 -37.14 -26.07
N PRO A 125 -4.43 -36.72 -27.33
CA PRO A 125 -3.48 -36.90 -28.41
C PRO A 125 -2.41 -35.77 -28.42
N GLU A 126 -1.15 -36.17 -28.61
CA GLU A 126 0.01 -35.33 -28.94
C GLU A 126 -0.21 -34.59 -30.28
N TYR A 127 0.14 -33.29 -30.33
CA TYR A 127 0.35 -32.58 -31.59
C TYR A 127 1.82 -32.16 -31.73
N ASP A 128 2.39 -32.61 -32.85
CA ASP A 128 3.78 -32.52 -33.29
C ASP A 128 4.06 -31.19 -34.03
N CYS A 129 5.16 -30.52 -33.69
CA CYS A 129 5.62 -29.28 -34.31
C CYS A 129 6.60 -29.56 -35.44
N ALA A 130 6.10 -29.92 -36.62
CA ALA A 130 6.88 -29.88 -37.85
C ALA A 130 5.96 -29.70 -39.07
N ASN A 131 5.83 -28.46 -39.56
CA ASN A 131 5.66 -28.09 -40.99
C ASN A 131 5.00 -26.71 -41.16
N ILE A 132 5.77 -25.61 -41.16
CA ILE A 132 5.46 -24.45 -42.02
C ILE A 132 6.79 -23.82 -42.51
N THR A 133 7.41 -24.48 -43.49
CA THR A 133 8.31 -23.82 -44.44
C THR A 133 7.70 -23.96 -45.82
N LYS A 134 7.00 -22.91 -46.28
CA LYS A 134 6.84 -22.51 -47.68
C LYS A 134 5.82 -21.37 -47.75
N PHE A 135 6.30 -20.14 -47.70
CA PHE A 135 5.75 -19.03 -48.48
C PHE A 135 6.81 -17.94 -48.57
N VAL A 136 7.52 -17.89 -49.69
CA VAL A 136 8.23 -16.69 -50.15
C VAL A 136 7.40 -16.16 -51.31
N PRO A 137 6.88 -14.93 -51.19
CA PRO A 137 6.75 -14.06 -52.35
C PRO A 137 7.70 -12.88 -52.26
N SER A 138 8.06 -12.44 -53.45
CA SER A 138 9.04 -11.43 -53.84
C SER A 138 8.71 -9.99 -53.41
N ARG A 139 9.78 -9.22 -53.21
CA ARG A 139 9.93 -7.76 -53.42
C ARG A 139 8.65 -6.97 -53.70
N SER A 140 8.13 -6.25 -52.71
CA SER A 140 7.63 -4.86 -52.78
C SER A 140 7.09 -4.45 -51.40
N SER A 141 7.46 -3.26 -50.94
CA SER A 141 6.83 -2.45 -49.87
C SER A 141 6.17 -3.20 -48.70
N VAL A 142 6.88 -3.34 -47.59
CA VAL A 142 6.27 -3.61 -46.28
C VAL A 142 5.54 -2.33 -45.86
N ASN A 143 4.23 -2.28 -46.11
CA ASN A 143 3.36 -1.41 -45.33
C ASN A 143 3.32 -1.97 -43.91
N CYS A 144 3.51 -1.11 -42.92
CA CYS A 144 3.23 -1.40 -41.53
C CYS A 144 1.83 -2.03 -41.46
N ILE A 145 1.75 -3.27 -40.96
CA ILE A 145 0.48 -3.81 -40.50
C ILE A 145 0.14 -2.96 -39.28
N ASP A 146 -0.80 -2.05 -39.50
CA ASP A 146 -1.50 -1.31 -38.47
C ASP A 146 -2.15 -2.37 -37.58
N VAL A 147 -1.48 -2.73 -36.49
CA VAL A 147 -2.13 -3.45 -35.39
C VAL A 147 -2.99 -2.39 -34.75
N SER A 148 -4.19 -2.23 -35.30
CA SER A 148 -5.29 -1.59 -34.61
C SER A 148 -5.55 -2.41 -33.36
N ILE A 149 -4.87 -2.03 -32.28
CA ILE A 149 -5.31 -2.34 -30.93
C ILE A 149 -6.73 -1.78 -30.90
N SER A 150 -7.72 -2.67 -30.88
CA SER A 150 -9.09 -2.27 -30.61
C SER A 150 -9.02 -1.42 -29.34
N PRO A 151 -9.51 -0.16 -29.35
CA PRO A 151 -9.60 0.61 -28.12
C PRO A 151 -10.49 -0.21 -27.20
N GLN A 152 -9.91 -0.83 -26.17
CA GLN A 152 -10.70 -1.30 -25.06
C GLN A 152 -11.36 -0.04 -24.52
N GLU A 153 -12.69 0.04 -24.60
CA GLU A 153 -13.45 1.24 -24.27
C GLU A 153 -12.95 1.81 -22.95
N SER A 154 -12.19 2.92 -23.02
CA SER A 154 -11.78 3.65 -21.83
C SER A 154 -13.08 4.09 -21.16
N LEU A 155 -13.37 3.56 -19.98
CA LEU A 155 -14.55 3.93 -19.23
C LEU A 155 -14.53 5.47 -19.07
N PRO A 156 -15.56 6.20 -19.55
CA PRO A 156 -15.58 7.65 -19.43
C PRO A 156 -15.88 8.00 -17.97
N PHE A 157 -14.83 8.15 -17.17
CA PHE A 157 -14.96 8.55 -15.78
C PHE A 157 -15.44 10.00 -15.69
N ILE A 158 -16.44 10.23 -14.84
CA ILE A 158 -16.74 11.57 -14.33
C ILE A 158 -15.81 11.79 -13.15
N MET A 159 -14.78 12.61 -13.35
CA MET A 159 -13.78 12.92 -12.34
C MET A 159 -14.21 14.13 -11.51
N GLN A 160 -14.07 14.03 -10.20
CA GLN A 160 -14.29 15.13 -9.27
C GLN A 160 -13.16 15.16 -8.22
N ASN A 161 -12.54 16.32 -8.02
CA ASN A 161 -11.69 16.52 -6.84
C ASN A 161 -12.58 16.61 -5.61
N ILE A 162 -12.25 15.83 -4.58
CA ILE A 162 -12.96 15.81 -3.30
C ILE A 162 -12.23 16.70 -2.29
N ALA A 163 -10.90 16.59 -2.24
CA ALA A 163 -10.02 17.43 -1.43
C ALA A 163 -8.59 17.43 -1.99
N GLY A 164 -7.79 18.41 -1.59
CA GLY A 164 -6.39 18.58 -2.00
C GLY A 164 -6.17 19.85 -2.85
N SER A 165 -4.99 19.95 -3.48
CA SER A 165 -4.60 21.12 -4.29
C SER A 165 -5.03 21.02 -5.76
N GLU A 166 -5.67 19.92 -6.17
CA GLU A 166 -5.97 19.53 -7.57
C GLU A 166 -4.74 19.30 -8.48
N ASP A 167 -3.60 19.89 -8.13
CA ASP A 167 -2.32 19.63 -8.79
C ASP A 167 -1.69 18.32 -8.30
N SER A 168 -1.42 17.42 -9.25
CA SER A 168 -0.82 16.10 -9.05
C SER A 168 0.70 16.11 -9.27
N SER A 169 1.31 17.26 -9.62
CA SER A 169 2.74 17.34 -9.93
C SER A 169 3.66 17.04 -8.74
N ASN A 170 3.20 17.37 -7.53
CA ASN A 170 3.92 17.20 -6.28
C ASN A 170 2.99 16.74 -5.14
N ARG A 171 2.04 15.87 -5.44
CA ARG A 171 1.11 15.25 -4.48
C ARG A 171 0.99 13.78 -4.76
N ILE A 172 0.42 13.05 -3.80
CA ILE A 172 -0.01 11.67 -3.98
C ILE A 172 -1.51 11.63 -4.24
N ASP A 173 -1.92 11.02 -5.34
CA ASP A 173 -3.31 10.96 -5.77
C ASP A 173 -3.99 9.64 -5.33
N LEU A 174 -4.88 9.76 -4.34
CA LEU A 174 -5.77 8.69 -3.89
C LEU A 174 -7.08 8.74 -4.69
N THR A 175 -7.31 7.73 -5.53
CA THR A 175 -8.41 7.78 -6.51
C THR A 175 -9.45 6.69 -6.23
N PHE A 176 -10.65 7.14 -5.90
CA PHE A 176 -11.80 6.33 -5.51
C PHE A 176 -12.62 6.01 -6.76
N PHE A 177 -12.69 4.74 -7.15
CA PHE A 177 -13.46 4.27 -8.30
C PHE A 177 -14.80 3.68 -7.87
N ALA A 178 -15.88 4.09 -8.53
CA ALA A 178 -17.22 3.58 -8.24
C ALA A 178 -17.42 2.15 -8.79
N ASP A 179 -17.90 1.22 -7.96
CA ASP A 179 -18.38 -0.10 -8.37
C ASP A 179 -19.74 -0.44 -7.73
N GLY A 180 -20.68 -0.92 -8.53
CA GLY A 180 -22.05 -1.20 -8.07
C GLY A 180 -22.93 0.04 -7.88
N TYR A 181 -22.52 1.22 -8.34
CA TYR A 181 -23.36 2.42 -8.35
C TYR A 181 -23.99 2.62 -9.73
N LEU A 182 -25.31 2.64 -9.81
CA LEU A 182 -26.03 2.97 -11.05
C LEU A 182 -25.79 4.44 -11.43
N HIS A 183 -26.09 4.80 -12.67
CA HIS A 183 -26.05 6.20 -13.12
C HIS A 183 -26.88 7.15 -12.23
N SER A 184 -28.05 6.69 -11.77
CA SER A 184 -28.92 7.43 -10.83
C SER A 184 -28.34 7.55 -9.42
N GLU A 185 -27.32 6.76 -9.08
CA GLU A 185 -26.67 6.73 -7.78
C GLU A 185 -25.36 7.54 -7.75
N HIS A 186 -25.06 8.33 -8.78
CA HIS A 186 -23.87 9.19 -8.83
C HIS A 186 -23.75 10.10 -7.58
N ALA A 187 -24.84 10.77 -7.19
CA ALA A 187 -24.85 11.63 -6.01
C ALA A 187 -24.60 10.85 -4.71
N LYS A 188 -25.04 9.58 -4.64
CA LYS A 188 -24.75 8.69 -3.52
C LYS A 188 -23.27 8.38 -3.45
N PHE A 189 -22.65 7.99 -4.58
CA PHE A 189 -21.22 7.72 -4.65
C PHE A 189 -20.37 8.92 -4.19
N ILE A 190 -20.67 10.12 -4.69
CA ILE A 190 -19.93 11.33 -4.28
C ILE A 190 -20.10 11.60 -2.78
N LYS A 191 -21.31 11.42 -2.23
CA LYS A 191 -21.54 11.55 -0.79
C LYS A 191 -20.72 10.54 0.01
N ASP A 192 -20.71 9.29 -0.42
CA ASP A 192 -19.98 8.21 0.25
C ASP A 192 -18.47 8.47 0.25
N VAL A 193 -17.89 8.86 -0.90
CA VAL A 193 -16.47 9.20 -0.98
C VAL A 193 -16.14 10.44 -0.17
N THR A 194 -16.97 11.49 -0.23
CA THR A 194 -16.74 12.73 0.54
C THR A 194 -16.70 12.44 2.03
N ARG A 195 -17.67 11.67 2.55
CA ARG A 195 -17.69 11.26 3.96
C ARG A 195 -16.43 10.46 4.33
N LEU A 196 -16.04 9.48 3.51
CA LEU A 196 -14.83 8.69 3.76
C LEU A 196 -13.57 9.57 3.79
N VAL A 197 -13.42 10.49 2.85
CA VAL A 197 -12.29 11.42 2.79
C VAL A 197 -12.25 12.33 4.02
N GLU A 198 -13.40 12.92 4.40
CA GLU A 198 -13.52 13.73 5.62
C GLU A 198 -13.14 12.94 6.88
N GLU A 199 -13.63 11.70 6.99
CA GLU A 199 -13.34 10.85 8.13
C GLU A 199 -11.85 10.50 8.20
N ILE A 200 -11.17 10.16 7.10
CA ILE A 200 -9.75 9.74 7.16
C ILE A 200 -8.76 10.91 7.24
N SER A 201 -9.07 12.05 6.62
CA SER A 201 -8.15 13.18 6.47
C SER A 201 -8.50 14.40 7.34
N GLY A 202 -9.71 14.48 7.90
CA GLY A 202 -10.15 15.69 8.60
C GLY A 202 -9.55 15.86 10.00
N ASN A 203 -9.55 14.84 10.85
CA ASN A 203 -9.02 14.90 12.23
C ASN A 203 -8.43 13.56 12.69
N GLN A 204 -8.12 12.68 11.74
CA GLN A 204 -7.77 11.29 12.00
C GLN A 204 -6.45 10.95 11.29
N THR A 205 -6.21 9.66 11.06
CA THR A 205 -4.95 9.04 10.61
C THR A 205 -4.15 9.80 9.54
N PHE A 206 -4.81 10.37 8.53
CA PHE A 206 -4.14 11.07 7.42
C PHE A 206 -4.15 12.59 7.57
N HIS A 207 -4.65 13.14 8.68
CA HIS A 207 -4.82 14.57 8.87
C HIS A 207 -3.51 15.36 8.80
N THR A 208 -2.46 14.90 9.49
CA THR A 208 -1.18 15.61 9.50
C THR A 208 -0.50 15.54 8.13
N VAL A 209 -0.70 14.47 7.36
CA VAL A 209 -0.16 14.33 6.00
C VAL A 209 -1.09 14.80 4.89
N ALA A 210 -2.30 15.28 5.20
CA ALA A 210 -3.31 15.66 4.20
C ALA A 210 -2.78 16.67 3.15
N PRO A 211 -1.91 17.65 3.48
CA PRO A 211 -1.33 18.54 2.48
C PRO A 211 -0.49 17.87 1.39
N LEU A 212 -0.06 16.62 1.58
CA LEU A 212 0.74 15.84 0.62
C LEU A 212 -0.16 15.05 -0.34
N LEU A 213 -1.48 15.08 -0.14
CA LEU A 213 -2.44 14.19 -0.79
C LEU A 213 -3.47 14.96 -1.62
N ASN A 214 -3.90 14.33 -2.70
CA ASN A 214 -5.13 14.66 -3.41
C ASN A 214 -6.10 13.49 -3.30
N PHE A 215 -7.40 13.80 -3.21
CA PHE A 215 -8.46 12.82 -3.16
C PHE A 215 -9.40 13.02 -4.35
N TRP A 216 -9.52 12.00 -5.20
CA TRP A 216 -10.33 12.04 -6.41
C TRP A 216 -11.45 11.01 -6.38
N ALA A 217 -12.64 11.40 -6.83
CA ALA A 217 -13.72 10.50 -7.15
C ALA A 217 -13.78 10.27 -8.66
N ALA A 218 -13.69 9.00 -9.09
CA ALA A 218 -13.78 8.54 -10.46
C ALA A 218 -15.08 7.74 -10.63
N PHE A 219 -16.16 8.43 -11.03
CA PHE A 219 -17.46 7.79 -11.19
C PHE A 219 -17.59 7.14 -12.57
N VAL A 220 -17.97 5.87 -12.57
CA VAL A 220 -18.43 5.13 -13.74
C VAL A 220 -19.73 4.41 -13.39
N PRO A 221 -20.80 4.53 -14.21
CA PRO A 221 -22.06 3.88 -13.92
C PRO A 221 -21.94 2.36 -14.08
N SER A 222 -22.42 1.63 -13.09
CA SER A 222 -22.63 0.18 -13.14
C SER A 222 -23.96 -0.17 -13.79
N LYS A 223 -24.05 -1.37 -14.37
CA LYS A 223 -25.32 -1.89 -14.91
C LYS A 223 -26.20 -2.49 -13.82
N GLU A 224 -25.58 -3.04 -12.78
CA GLU A 224 -26.26 -3.56 -11.60
C GLU A 224 -25.85 -2.78 -10.35
N SER A 225 -26.78 -2.66 -9.39
CA SER A 225 -26.51 -2.01 -8.10
C SER A 225 -25.96 -3.00 -7.08
N GLY A 226 -24.99 -2.55 -6.29
CA GLY A 226 -24.34 -3.27 -5.21
C GLY A 226 -23.28 -4.28 -5.65
N VAL A 227 -22.80 -5.06 -4.67
CA VAL A 227 -21.74 -6.06 -4.87
C VAL A 227 -22.31 -7.47 -5.03
N GLY A 228 -21.51 -8.38 -5.58
CA GLY A 228 -21.83 -9.80 -5.69
C GLY A 228 -21.66 -10.57 -4.38
N THR A 229 -22.24 -11.77 -4.30
CA THR A 229 -22.17 -12.66 -3.12
C THR A 229 -22.11 -14.13 -3.57
N GLY A 230 -21.57 -15.02 -2.75
CA GLY A 230 -21.49 -16.44 -3.10
C GLY A 230 -20.46 -16.73 -4.19
N GLY A 231 -19.39 -15.93 -4.26
CA GLY A 231 -18.34 -16.05 -5.29
C GLY A 231 -18.78 -15.57 -6.68
N LYS A 232 -19.94 -14.90 -6.76
CA LYS A 232 -20.55 -14.47 -8.03
C LYS A 232 -20.58 -12.95 -8.11
N PRO A 233 -19.68 -12.34 -8.89
CA PRO A 233 -19.72 -10.89 -9.13
C PRO A 233 -20.95 -10.51 -9.95
N LYS A 234 -21.47 -9.30 -9.70
CA LYS A 234 -22.50 -8.65 -10.53
C LYS A 234 -21.87 -8.01 -11.77
N ASP A 235 -22.67 -7.61 -12.75
CA ASP A 235 -22.22 -6.84 -13.92
C ASP A 235 -21.94 -5.38 -13.57
N THR A 236 -20.82 -5.19 -12.90
CA THR A 236 -20.26 -3.92 -12.44
C THR A 236 -18.86 -3.73 -13.09
N PRO A 237 -18.37 -2.49 -13.22
CA PRO A 237 -17.08 -2.18 -13.85
C PRO A 237 -15.92 -3.08 -13.39
N PHE A 238 -15.78 -3.29 -12.08
CA PHE A 238 -14.68 -4.04 -11.48
C PHE A 238 -15.10 -5.40 -10.93
N GLY A 239 -16.41 -5.64 -10.82
CA GLY A 239 -16.95 -6.93 -10.43
C GLY A 239 -16.69 -7.23 -8.97
N LEU A 240 -16.93 -6.28 -8.05
CA LEU A 240 -16.73 -6.50 -6.63
C LEU A 240 -17.71 -7.53 -6.04
N TYR A 241 -17.22 -8.42 -5.18
CA TYR A 241 -18.01 -9.52 -4.60
C TYR A 241 -17.47 -10.08 -3.28
N ARG A 242 -18.31 -10.85 -2.59
CA ARG A 242 -17.98 -11.68 -1.43
C ARG A 242 -18.06 -13.17 -1.78
N ASP A 243 -17.19 -14.00 -1.20
CA ASP A 243 -17.18 -15.45 -1.41
C ASP A 243 -18.44 -16.13 -0.89
N GLY A 244 -19.01 -15.63 0.21
CA GLY A 244 -20.27 -16.07 0.78
C GLY A 244 -21.09 -14.90 1.34
N THR A 245 -21.64 -15.11 2.53
CA THR A 245 -22.43 -14.11 3.28
C THR A 245 -21.59 -13.36 4.31
N GLU A 246 -20.34 -13.76 4.48
CA GLU A 246 -19.41 -13.20 5.44
C GLU A 246 -19.04 -11.75 5.14
N LEU A 247 -19.14 -10.91 6.17
CA LEU A 247 -18.68 -9.54 6.13
C LEU A 247 -17.17 -9.50 6.39
N ARG A 248 -16.39 -9.93 5.39
CA ARG A 248 -14.93 -10.08 5.46
C ARG A 248 -14.24 -9.32 4.32
N GLY A 249 -13.81 -10.06 3.30
CA GLY A 249 -13.05 -9.55 2.16
C GLY A 249 -14.00 -9.10 1.06
N LEU A 250 -13.64 -7.99 0.40
CA LEU A 250 -14.32 -7.54 -0.80
C LEU A 250 -13.42 -7.79 -2.01
N TYR A 251 -13.65 -8.87 -2.73
CA TYR A 251 -12.84 -9.30 -3.86
C TYR A 251 -13.26 -8.61 -5.14
N TYR A 252 -12.37 -8.56 -6.14
CA TYR A 252 -12.63 -8.04 -7.48
C TYR A 252 -12.45 -9.13 -8.54
N ALA A 253 -13.33 -9.14 -9.55
CA ALA A 253 -13.28 -10.12 -10.63
C ALA A 253 -12.60 -9.60 -11.91
N ARG A 254 -12.38 -8.28 -12.02
CA ARG A 254 -11.88 -7.63 -13.24
C ARG A 254 -10.66 -6.72 -12.96
N PRO A 255 -9.53 -7.27 -12.46
CA PRO A 255 -8.34 -6.48 -12.13
C PRO A 255 -7.74 -5.72 -13.32
N GLU A 256 -7.78 -6.31 -14.52
CA GLU A 256 -7.33 -5.65 -15.75
C GLU A 256 -8.11 -4.35 -16.03
N ALA A 257 -9.41 -4.32 -15.73
CA ALA A 257 -10.22 -3.12 -15.89
C ALA A 257 -9.82 -2.04 -14.88
N ALA A 258 -9.52 -2.42 -13.63
CA ALA A 258 -9.05 -1.50 -12.60
C ALA A 258 -7.65 -0.94 -12.91
N ARG A 259 -6.71 -1.79 -13.39
CA ARG A 259 -5.38 -1.33 -13.85
C ARG A 259 -5.50 -0.35 -15.00
N ASN A 260 -6.25 -0.71 -16.05
CA ASN A 260 -6.41 0.14 -17.22
C ASN A 260 -7.09 1.47 -16.86
N ALA A 261 -8.05 1.46 -15.94
CA ALA A 261 -8.69 2.66 -15.43
C ALA A 261 -7.68 3.58 -14.73
N CYS A 262 -6.91 3.05 -13.79
CA CYS A 262 -5.90 3.80 -13.06
C CYS A 262 -4.81 4.34 -14.00
N GLN A 263 -4.25 3.48 -14.86
CA GLN A 263 -3.25 3.88 -15.85
C GLN A 263 -3.76 4.96 -16.79
N THR A 264 -5.00 4.87 -17.26
CA THR A 264 -5.60 5.91 -18.12
C THR A 264 -5.68 7.26 -17.42
N LEU A 265 -6.05 7.29 -16.13
CA LEU A 265 -6.08 8.52 -15.35
C LEU A 265 -4.68 9.05 -15.03
N GLN A 266 -3.73 8.15 -14.76
CA GLN A 266 -2.34 8.49 -14.52
C GLN A 266 -1.69 9.10 -15.77
N ASP A 267 -1.79 8.45 -16.92
CA ASP A 267 -1.15 8.89 -18.17
C ASP A 267 -1.72 10.21 -18.69
N ARG A 268 -3.02 10.47 -18.46
CA ARG A 268 -3.70 11.67 -18.96
C ARG A 268 -3.64 12.84 -18.00
N PHE A 269 -3.65 12.58 -16.69
CA PHE A 269 -3.87 13.61 -15.68
C PHE A 269 -2.94 13.51 -14.46
N GLY A 270 -2.16 12.43 -14.31
CA GLY A 270 -1.36 12.18 -13.12
C GLY A 270 -2.17 11.80 -11.88
N ARG A 271 -3.45 11.40 -12.04
CA ARG A 271 -4.42 11.31 -10.94
C ARG A 271 -4.69 9.89 -10.46
N CYS A 272 -3.71 9.00 -10.43
CA CYS A 272 -3.91 7.66 -9.86
C CYS A 272 -2.61 7.02 -9.38
N ASP A 273 -2.21 7.35 -8.15
CA ASP A 273 -1.11 6.66 -7.47
C ASP A 273 -1.61 5.46 -6.67
N TYR A 274 -2.73 5.61 -5.96
CA TYR A 274 -3.34 4.56 -5.18
C TYR A 274 -4.82 4.39 -5.56
N PRO A 275 -5.15 3.37 -6.37
CA PRO A 275 -6.52 3.08 -6.74
C PRO A 275 -7.30 2.41 -5.60
N ILE A 276 -8.44 2.98 -5.26
CA ILE A 276 -9.37 2.49 -4.23
C ILE A 276 -10.70 2.16 -4.89
N LEU A 277 -11.14 0.90 -4.85
CA LEU A 277 -12.41 0.45 -5.44
C LEU A 277 -13.51 0.45 -4.37
N ILE A 278 -14.58 1.21 -4.61
CA ILE A 278 -15.69 1.39 -3.67
C ILE A 278 -16.87 0.54 -4.12
N GLY A 279 -17.17 -0.53 -3.38
CA GLY A 279 -18.38 -1.34 -3.62
C GLY A 279 -19.61 -0.73 -2.98
N ASN A 280 -20.69 -0.51 -3.73
CA ASN A 280 -21.96 0.03 -3.24
C ASN A 280 -22.70 -0.92 -2.28
N ASP A 281 -22.19 -1.10 -1.08
CA ASP A 281 -22.74 -1.98 -0.05
C ASP A 281 -22.57 -1.31 1.33
N PRO A 282 -23.58 -1.30 2.21
CA PRO A 282 -23.50 -0.56 3.46
C PRO A 282 -22.77 -1.31 4.58
N TYR A 283 -22.29 -2.53 4.34
CA TYR A 283 -21.73 -3.41 5.37
C TYR A 283 -20.25 -3.67 5.16
N TYR A 284 -19.57 -4.01 6.24
CA TYR A 284 -18.15 -4.31 6.34
C TYR A 284 -17.67 -5.15 5.15
N GLY A 285 -16.56 -4.72 4.61
CA GLY A 285 -15.90 -5.35 3.49
C GLY A 285 -14.71 -4.50 3.08
N GLY A 286 -13.57 -5.15 2.97
CA GLY A 286 -12.40 -4.57 2.33
C GLY A 286 -11.26 -5.56 2.23
N LEU A 287 -10.28 -5.19 1.43
CA LEU A 287 -9.07 -5.97 1.20
C LEU A 287 -7.95 -5.05 0.71
N GLY A 288 -6.76 -5.21 1.26
CA GLY A 288 -5.53 -4.62 0.75
C GLY A 288 -4.91 -5.47 -0.37
N GLY A 289 -4.03 -4.86 -1.14
CA GLY A 289 -3.36 -5.50 -2.27
C GLY A 289 -2.96 -4.51 -3.35
N GLU A 290 -2.97 -4.96 -4.60
CA GLU A 290 -2.77 -4.09 -5.78
C GLU A 290 -3.79 -2.94 -5.81
N PHE A 291 -5.04 -3.25 -5.44
CA PHE A 291 -6.10 -2.30 -5.23
C PHE A 291 -6.56 -2.37 -3.79
N VAL A 292 -6.80 -1.22 -3.17
CA VAL A 292 -7.59 -1.19 -1.95
C VAL A 292 -9.05 -1.37 -2.36
N THR A 293 -9.74 -2.37 -1.81
CA THR A 293 -11.20 -2.45 -1.94
C THR A 293 -11.84 -2.14 -0.61
N ILE A 294 -12.92 -1.37 -0.62
CA ILE A 294 -13.71 -1.10 0.57
C ILE A 294 -15.20 -0.94 0.24
N THR A 295 -16.00 -0.95 1.29
CA THR A 295 -17.41 -0.56 1.28
C THR A 295 -17.59 0.78 2.01
N PRO A 296 -18.57 1.62 1.63
CA PRO A 296 -18.90 2.84 2.36
C PRO A 296 -19.70 2.54 3.65
N SER A 297 -19.39 1.46 4.39
CA SER A 297 -20.02 1.22 5.70
C SER A 297 -19.90 2.47 6.58
N GLU A 298 -21.02 2.88 7.19
CA GLU A 298 -21.07 4.05 8.08
C GLU A 298 -20.25 3.82 9.36
N VAL A 299 -20.07 2.57 9.79
CA VAL A 299 -19.38 2.24 11.03
C VAL A 299 -17.93 1.84 10.78
N ASN A 300 -17.68 1.09 9.71
CA ASN A 300 -16.40 0.44 9.46
C ASN A 300 -15.66 1.00 8.24
N GLY A 301 -16.33 1.66 7.29
CA GLY A 301 -15.76 2.02 5.99
C GLY A 301 -14.46 2.81 6.11
N ALA A 302 -14.45 3.86 6.93
CA ALA A 302 -13.23 4.66 7.14
C ALA A 302 -12.16 3.93 7.96
N LEU A 303 -12.52 3.05 8.90
CA LEU A 303 -11.56 2.25 9.67
C LEU A 303 -10.83 1.26 8.76
N VAL A 304 -11.59 0.53 7.93
CA VAL A 304 -11.04 -0.39 6.94
C VAL A 304 -10.21 0.37 5.91
N LEU A 305 -10.70 1.49 5.38
CA LEU A 305 -9.94 2.29 4.41
C LEU A 305 -8.58 2.75 4.95
N ARG A 306 -8.52 3.24 6.19
CA ARG A 306 -7.24 3.61 6.83
C ARG A 306 -6.31 2.40 6.97
N HIS A 307 -6.83 1.26 7.42
CA HIS A 307 -6.07 0.03 7.60
C HIS A 307 -5.46 -0.45 6.27
N GLU A 308 -6.27 -0.56 5.22
CA GLU A 308 -5.81 -1.00 3.91
C GLU A 308 -4.84 -0.01 3.25
N LEU A 309 -5.08 1.29 3.40
CA LEU A 309 -4.13 2.31 2.94
C LEU A 309 -2.82 2.28 3.74
N GLY A 310 -2.83 1.84 4.99
CA GLY A 310 -1.62 1.58 5.76
C GLY A 310 -0.71 0.58 5.03
N HIS A 311 -1.27 -0.55 4.61
CA HIS A 311 -0.54 -1.54 3.82
C HIS A 311 -0.04 -0.99 2.48
N SER A 312 -0.88 -0.25 1.75
CA SER A 312 -0.53 0.24 0.41
C SER A 312 0.48 1.39 0.42
N VAL A 313 0.36 2.34 1.35
CA VAL A 313 1.20 3.55 1.38
C VAL A 313 2.49 3.32 2.16
N ILE A 314 2.41 2.63 3.30
CA ILE A 314 3.55 2.48 4.22
C ILE A 314 4.34 1.19 3.96
N GLU A 315 3.73 0.21 3.30
CA GLU A 315 4.23 -1.17 3.25
C GLU A 315 4.43 -1.78 4.64
N VAL A 316 3.45 -1.59 5.53
CA VAL A 316 3.40 -2.26 6.85
C VAL A 316 2.67 -3.60 6.78
N GLY A 317 3.03 -4.51 7.68
CA GLY A 317 2.25 -5.72 7.95
C GLY A 317 1.19 -5.52 9.04
N GLU A 318 0.56 -6.62 9.40
CA GLU A 318 -0.45 -6.69 10.44
C GLU A 318 0.15 -6.55 11.85
N GLU A 319 -0.64 -6.06 12.81
CA GLU A 319 -0.32 -6.13 14.25
C GLU A 319 -1.35 -6.94 15.05
N TYR A 320 -2.49 -7.31 14.45
CA TYR A 320 -3.41 -8.26 15.04
C TYR A 320 -2.88 -9.70 14.92
N ASP A 321 -3.30 -10.56 15.85
CA ASP A 321 -2.92 -11.96 15.87
C ASP A 321 -3.71 -12.75 14.82
N GLY A 322 -3.12 -13.78 14.22
CA GLY A 322 -3.75 -14.56 13.13
C GLY A 322 -3.67 -13.92 11.75
N GLY A 323 -2.92 -12.83 11.61
CA GLY A 323 -2.46 -12.34 10.32
C GLY A 323 -1.47 -13.31 9.64
N PHE A 324 -1.24 -13.07 8.35
CA PHE A 324 -0.32 -13.85 7.52
C PHE A 324 1.01 -13.12 7.26
N ALA A 325 1.07 -11.81 7.48
CA ALA A 325 2.19 -10.98 7.08
C ALA A 325 2.57 -9.96 8.17
N TYR A 326 3.78 -10.08 8.69
CA TYR A 326 4.32 -9.25 9.77
C TYR A 326 5.66 -8.65 9.33
N PHE A 327 5.63 -7.45 8.75
CA PHE A 327 6.81 -6.78 8.20
C PHE A 327 6.67 -5.26 8.30
N GLY A 328 7.70 -4.51 7.90
CA GLY A 328 7.68 -3.06 7.91
C GLY A 328 8.06 -2.43 9.26
N PRO A 329 7.93 -1.11 9.41
CA PRO A 329 8.39 -0.37 10.59
C PRO A 329 7.66 -0.75 11.89
N ASN A 330 6.53 -1.46 11.81
CA ASN A 330 5.72 -1.89 12.95
C ASN A 330 5.88 -3.39 13.31
N SER A 331 6.84 -4.09 12.69
CA SER A 331 7.04 -5.52 12.96
C SER A 331 8.52 -5.90 13.09
N ALA A 332 8.82 -6.77 14.05
CA ALA A 332 10.13 -7.40 14.18
C ALA A 332 9.97 -8.93 14.23
N SER A 333 10.82 -9.67 13.52
CA SER A 333 10.84 -11.15 13.58
C SER A 333 11.70 -11.70 14.71
N ASP A 334 12.52 -10.86 15.33
CA ASP A 334 13.40 -11.20 16.43
C ASP A 334 13.50 -10.01 17.40
N ALA A 335 13.58 -10.31 18.69
CA ALA A 335 13.74 -9.34 19.78
C ALA A 335 15.16 -9.38 20.40
N SER A 336 16.08 -10.20 19.86
CA SER A 336 17.46 -10.30 20.32
C SER A 336 18.38 -9.16 19.83
N GLY A 337 17.86 -8.27 18.98
CA GLY A 337 18.55 -7.08 18.46
C GLY A 337 17.64 -5.85 18.42
N PRO A 338 18.12 -4.73 17.86
CA PRO A 338 17.32 -3.52 17.74
C PRO A 338 16.07 -3.76 16.87
N VAL A 339 14.91 -3.45 17.43
CA VAL A 339 13.64 -3.45 16.69
C VAL A 339 13.51 -2.20 15.81
N PRO A 340 12.74 -2.22 14.71
CA PRO A 340 12.61 -1.06 13.81
C PRO A 340 12.16 0.23 14.49
N TRP A 341 11.32 0.13 15.53
CA TRP A 341 10.82 1.26 16.31
C TRP A 341 11.67 1.56 17.56
N ALA A 342 12.95 1.20 17.59
CA ALA A 342 13.79 1.32 18.79
C ALA A 342 13.82 2.74 19.40
N HIS A 343 13.76 3.78 18.57
CA HIS A 343 13.75 5.19 19.00
C HIS A 343 12.38 5.68 19.53
N TRP A 344 11.34 4.84 19.44
CA TRP A 344 10.04 5.05 20.07
C TRP A 344 9.87 4.31 21.39
N LEU A 345 10.74 3.33 21.70
CA LEU A 345 10.66 2.55 22.93
C LEU A 345 10.58 3.47 24.15
N ALA A 346 9.67 3.14 25.07
CA ALA A 346 9.60 3.82 26.35
C ALA A 346 10.91 3.58 27.13
N ASP A 347 11.36 4.59 27.88
CA ASP A 347 12.46 4.46 28.84
C ASP A 347 12.07 3.43 29.90
N THR A 348 12.33 2.16 29.63
CA THR A 348 12.05 1.05 30.55
C THR A 348 13.20 0.84 31.55
N HIS A 349 14.18 1.76 31.58
CA HIS A 349 15.35 1.73 32.45
C HIS A 349 15.08 2.24 33.88
N ALA A 350 14.07 1.68 34.56
CA ALA A 350 13.94 1.81 36.01
C ALA A 350 14.28 0.52 36.79
N ALA A 351 14.59 -0.61 36.12
CA ALA A 351 14.86 -1.88 36.82
C ALA A 351 15.91 -2.81 36.17
N ALA A 352 16.76 -2.34 35.26
CA ALA A 352 17.86 -3.16 34.72
C ALA A 352 19.14 -2.99 35.55
N SER A 353 19.68 -4.11 36.03
CA SER A 353 20.90 -4.21 36.83
C SER A 353 22.14 -3.78 36.02
N PRO A 354 23.20 -3.19 36.63
CA PRO A 354 24.27 -2.47 35.93
C PRO A 354 25.27 -3.31 35.10
N GLU A 355 24.97 -4.57 34.77
CA GLU A 355 25.99 -5.53 34.26
C GLU A 355 25.71 -6.11 32.86
N SER A 356 24.75 -5.59 32.09
CA SER A 356 24.51 -6.02 30.70
C SER A 356 24.83 -4.92 29.69
N SER A 357 25.88 -5.08 28.89
CA SER A 357 26.30 -4.10 27.86
C SER A 357 25.49 -4.15 26.56
N LEU A 358 24.31 -4.78 26.58
CA LEU A 358 23.30 -4.74 25.52
C LEU A 358 21.94 -4.62 26.22
N ASP A 359 21.53 -3.40 26.48
CA ASP A 359 20.24 -3.06 27.09
C ASP A 359 19.12 -3.28 26.06
N LEU A 360 18.76 -4.55 25.82
CA LEU A 360 17.68 -4.94 24.92
C LEU A 360 16.32 -4.78 25.63
N PRO A 361 15.28 -4.33 24.91
CA PRO A 361 13.94 -4.19 25.49
C PRO A 361 13.39 -5.55 25.94
N ARG A 362 12.69 -5.55 27.09
CA ARG A 362 11.99 -6.73 27.59
C ARG A 362 10.80 -7.06 26.67
N VAL A 363 10.63 -8.34 26.35
CA VAL A 363 9.42 -8.85 25.70
C VAL A 363 8.28 -8.88 26.71
N GLU A 364 7.15 -8.28 26.35
CA GLU A 364 5.94 -8.27 27.17
C GLU A 364 5.29 -9.66 27.18
N ARG A 365 5.01 -10.18 28.37
CA ARG A 365 4.61 -11.59 28.55
C ARG A 365 3.13 -11.78 28.22
N SER A 366 2.84 -12.35 27.05
CA SER A 366 1.51 -12.79 26.64
C SER A 366 1.54 -14.17 25.97
N VAL A 367 0.36 -14.75 25.77
CA VAL A 367 0.14 -15.93 24.92
C VAL A 367 -1.28 -15.89 24.34
N MET A 368 -1.49 -16.54 23.20
CA MET A 368 -2.82 -16.75 22.60
C MET A 368 -3.14 -18.25 22.62
N PRO A 369 -3.72 -18.80 23.71
CA PRO A 369 -4.06 -20.22 23.81
C PRO A 369 -5.13 -20.67 22.81
N MET A 370 -5.96 -19.76 22.30
CA MET A 370 -7.04 -20.11 21.38
C MET A 370 -7.21 -19.05 20.29
N GLN A 371 -7.37 -19.53 19.05
CA GLN A 371 -7.75 -18.73 17.90
C GLN A 371 -8.60 -19.56 16.94
N ALA A 372 -9.71 -18.99 16.49
CA ALA A 372 -10.57 -19.57 15.47
C ALA A 372 -11.19 -18.48 14.58
N TYR A 373 -11.32 -18.76 13.28
CA TYR A 373 -12.05 -17.93 12.31
C TYR A 373 -13.18 -18.74 11.67
N PRO A 374 -14.31 -18.95 12.37
CA PRO A 374 -15.32 -19.91 11.95
C PRO A 374 -16.06 -19.50 10.68
N TRP A 375 -16.25 -18.19 10.46
CA TRP A 375 -17.06 -17.64 9.36
C TRP A 375 -18.40 -18.38 9.19
N THR A 376 -19.10 -18.60 10.30
CA THR A 376 -20.24 -19.53 10.34
C THR A 376 -21.51 -18.85 10.81
N LEU A 377 -22.62 -19.20 10.18
CA LEU A 377 -23.95 -18.79 10.62
C LEU A 377 -24.31 -19.52 11.90
N LEU A 378 -24.81 -18.78 12.89
CA LEU A 378 -25.28 -19.35 14.14
C LEU A 378 -26.69 -19.91 13.98
N ASN A 379 -27.01 -20.91 14.80
CA ASN A 379 -28.29 -21.61 14.81
C ASN A 379 -28.80 -21.70 16.26
N ILE A 380 -30.13 -21.63 16.46
CA ILE A 380 -30.74 -21.68 17.80
C ILE A 380 -30.69 -23.06 18.46
N THR A 381 -30.52 -24.11 17.67
CA THR A 381 -30.55 -25.51 18.13
C THR A 381 -29.19 -25.99 18.61
N THR A 382 -28.11 -25.51 17.99
CA THR A 382 -26.75 -25.97 18.29
C THR A 382 -25.84 -24.75 18.49
N PRO A 383 -25.44 -24.45 19.73
CA PRO A 383 -24.44 -23.43 20.00
C PRO A 383 -23.13 -23.75 19.30
N TRP A 384 -22.44 -22.72 18.81
CA TRP A 384 -21.06 -22.89 18.41
C TRP A 384 -20.19 -22.95 19.66
N SER A 385 -19.28 -23.92 19.75
CA SER A 385 -18.48 -24.18 20.95
C SER A 385 -17.08 -24.64 20.55
N VAL A 386 -16.05 -24.18 21.26
CA VAL A 386 -14.67 -24.65 21.07
C VAL A 386 -13.97 -24.85 22.42
N PRO A 387 -13.35 -26.02 22.67
CA PRO A 387 -12.48 -26.21 23.82
C PRO A 387 -11.06 -25.71 23.52
N PHE A 388 -10.35 -25.26 24.54
CA PHE A 388 -8.93 -24.91 24.47
C PHE A 388 -8.26 -25.12 25.83
N ASN A 389 -6.92 -25.20 25.85
CA ASN A 389 -6.18 -25.40 27.09
C ASN A 389 -5.43 -24.13 27.50
N SER A 390 -5.53 -23.77 28.78
CA SER A 390 -4.66 -22.78 29.42
C SER A 390 -3.56 -23.46 30.23
N SER A 391 -2.40 -22.81 30.30
CA SER A 391 -1.31 -23.20 31.19
C SER A 391 -1.60 -22.89 32.67
N GLY A 392 -2.50 -21.96 32.95
CA GLY A 392 -2.78 -21.43 34.29
C GLY A 392 -1.65 -20.60 34.88
N THR A 393 -0.73 -20.07 34.05
CA THR A 393 0.45 -19.31 34.51
C THR A 393 0.38 -17.81 34.23
N TYR A 394 -0.75 -17.31 33.73
CA TYR A 394 -0.99 -15.91 33.40
C TYR A 394 -1.98 -15.29 34.39
N SER A 395 -1.96 -13.97 34.53
CA SER A 395 -2.71 -13.27 35.58
C SER A 395 -4.05 -12.74 35.12
N ARG A 396 -4.21 -12.51 33.80
CA ARG A 396 -5.38 -11.86 33.20
C ARG A 396 -5.62 -12.45 31.82
N HIS A 397 -6.82 -12.29 31.29
CA HIS A 397 -7.13 -12.73 29.93
C HIS A 397 -8.10 -11.78 29.21
N LEU A 398 -8.11 -11.88 27.88
CA LEU A 398 -9.00 -11.18 26.96
C LEU A 398 -9.70 -12.23 26.11
N VAL A 399 -11.02 -12.13 26.03
CA VAL A 399 -11.83 -12.81 25.02
C VAL A 399 -12.16 -11.80 23.93
N ARG A 400 -11.57 -11.99 22.74
CA ARG A 400 -11.78 -11.14 21.56
C ARG A 400 -12.57 -11.91 20.52
N PHE A 401 -13.59 -11.31 19.94
CA PHE A 401 -14.37 -11.96 18.87
C PHE A 401 -15.00 -10.95 17.94
N SER A 402 -15.40 -11.39 16.76
CA SER A 402 -16.19 -10.55 15.85
C SER A 402 -17.47 -11.23 15.40
N LEU A 403 -18.53 -10.42 15.31
CA LEU A 403 -19.90 -10.82 15.03
C LEU A 403 -20.50 -9.91 13.97
N SER A 404 -21.42 -10.44 13.17
CA SER A 404 -22.31 -9.67 12.31
C SER A 404 -23.76 -10.16 12.41
N GLY A 405 -24.71 -9.32 11.98
CA GLY A 405 -26.13 -9.67 11.97
C GLY A 405 -26.81 -9.75 13.35
N LEU A 406 -26.18 -9.21 14.39
CA LEU A 406 -26.61 -9.30 15.79
C LEU A 406 -26.72 -7.90 16.45
N PRO A 407 -27.76 -7.11 16.12
CA PRO A 407 -27.92 -5.73 16.61
C PRO A 407 -28.50 -5.62 18.03
N GLU A 408 -29.07 -6.69 18.60
CA GLU A 408 -29.76 -6.64 19.90
C GLU A 408 -29.08 -7.55 20.92
N GLU A 409 -28.99 -7.10 22.18
CA GLU A 409 -28.37 -7.85 23.29
C GLU A 409 -29.06 -9.21 23.52
N SER A 410 -30.37 -9.27 23.32
CA SER A 410 -31.13 -10.51 23.43
C SER A 410 -30.83 -11.52 22.32
N ASP A 411 -30.15 -11.15 21.24
CA ASP A 411 -29.94 -12.05 20.10
C ASP A 411 -28.96 -13.19 20.41
N LEU A 412 -27.96 -12.96 21.27
CA LEU A 412 -26.83 -13.87 21.50
C LEU A 412 -26.40 -13.87 22.96
N GLN A 413 -26.02 -15.05 23.44
CA GLN A 413 -25.32 -15.22 24.71
C GLN A 413 -23.91 -15.77 24.46
N VAL A 414 -22.89 -15.17 25.09
CA VAL A 414 -21.49 -15.62 24.99
C VAL A 414 -21.08 -16.22 26.32
N LEU A 415 -20.84 -17.53 26.34
CA LEU A 415 -20.52 -18.27 27.56
C LEU A 415 -19.03 -18.62 27.60
N PHE A 416 -18.41 -18.46 28.75
CA PHE A 416 -17.05 -18.93 29.05
C PHE A 416 -17.13 -19.85 30.26
N ASP A 417 -16.79 -21.13 30.06
CA ASP A 417 -16.98 -22.19 31.06
C ASP A 417 -18.41 -22.28 31.63
N GLY A 418 -19.40 -21.92 30.80
CA GLY A 418 -20.82 -21.89 31.16
C GLY A 418 -21.27 -20.58 31.84
N GLU A 419 -20.37 -19.66 32.16
CA GLU A 419 -20.70 -18.34 32.69
C GLU A 419 -20.90 -17.32 31.57
N ASP A 420 -21.92 -16.47 31.70
CA ASP A 420 -22.21 -15.43 30.71
C ASP A 420 -21.19 -14.29 30.79
N LEU A 421 -20.56 -13.97 29.66
CA LEU A 421 -19.63 -12.88 29.58
C LEU A 421 -20.31 -11.49 29.59
N GLY A 422 -21.63 -11.42 29.40
CA GLY A 422 -22.39 -10.17 29.40
C GLY A 422 -22.11 -9.34 28.15
N TRP A 423 -22.07 -9.99 26.98
CA TRP A 423 -21.87 -9.32 25.70
C TRP A 423 -23.03 -8.37 25.40
N THR A 424 -22.71 -7.16 24.92
CA THR A 424 -23.68 -6.18 24.42
C THR A 424 -23.29 -5.71 23.02
N PRO A 425 -24.24 -5.55 22.09
CA PRO A 425 -23.95 -5.10 20.72
C PRO A 425 -23.49 -3.64 20.70
N LYS A 426 -22.65 -3.30 19.72
CA LYS A 426 -22.26 -1.91 19.50
C LYS A 426 -23.50 -1.06 19.12
N PRO A 427 -23.78 0.05 19.82
CA PRO A 427 -24.86 0.96 19.44
C PRO A 427 -24.70 1.46 18.01
N GLY A 428 -25.79 1.45 17.24
CA GLY A 428 -25.81 1.93 15.86
C GLY A 428 -25.18 0.99 14.82
N LEU A 429 -24.72 -0.21 15.20
CA LEU A 429 -24.09 -1.16 14.27
C LEU A 429 -25.06 -1.74 13.24
N GLY A 430 -26.32 -1.99 13.62
CA GLY A 430 -27.27 -2.71 12.77
C GLY A 430 -26.78 -4.12 12.47
N LEU A 431 -26.87 -4.54 11.20
CA LEU A 431 -26.44 -5.88 10.76
C LEU A 431 -24.94 -5.96 10.42
N ASP A 432 -24.22 -4.85 10.56
CA ASP A 432 -22.81 -4.79 10.20
C ASP A 432 -21.92 -5.61 11.15
N ARG A 433 -20.64 -5.77 10.82
CA ARG A 433 -19.65 -6.50 11.62
C ARG A 433 -18.97 -5.60 12.63
N TRP A 434 -18.70 -6.13 13.81
CA TRP A 434 -17.87 -5.46 14.82
C TRP A 434 -16.98 -6.44 15.59
N HIS A 435 -15.85 -5.93 16.11
CA HIS A 435 -14.91 -6.66 16.96
C HIS A 435 -15.13 -6.24 18.43
N TYR A 436 -15.31 -7.23 19.30
CA TYR A 436 -15.61 -7.07 20.71
C TYR A 436 -14.45 -7.59 21.55
N ASP A 437 -14.11 -6.84 22.59
CA ASP A 437 -13.09 -7.19 23.56
C ASP A 437 -13.71 -7.27 24.95
N ILE A 438 -13.58 -8.43 25.60
CA ILE A 438 -14.01 -8.65 26.98
C ILE A 438 -12.78 -8.97 27.82
N TYR A 439 -12.29 -7.94 28.53
CA TYR A 439 -11.16 -8.05 29.45
C TYR A 439 -11.60 -8.65 30.79
N ARG A 440 -10.76 -9.53 31.34
CA ARG A 440 -10.96 -10.17 32.64
C ARG A 440 -9.68 -10.10 33.46
N ASP A 441 -9.79 -9.53 34.65
CA ASP A 441 -8.68 -9.40 35.62
C ASP A 441 -8.41 -10.69 36.41
N GLY A 442 -8.87 -11.85 35.92
CA GLY A 442 -8.70 -13.15 36.55
C GLY A 442 -7.78 -14.07 35.75
N ALA A 443 -6.94 -14.81 36.46
CA ALA A 443 -6.16 -15.90 35.90
C ALA A 443 -7.08 -17.06 35.48
N LEU A 444 -6.80 -17.67 34.33
CA LEU A 444 -7.40 -18.96 33.98
C LEU A 444 -6.75 -20.07 34.83
N SER A 445 -7.53 -21.10 35.17
CA SER A 445 -6.96 -22.29 35.77
C SER A 445 -6.12 -23.07 34.75
N GLY A 446 -5.16 -23.87 35.19
CA GLY A 446 -4.51 -24.81 34.29
C GLY A 446 -5.49 -25.91 33.87
N GLY A 447 -5.62 -26.16 32.56
CA GLY A 447 -6.52 -27.20 32.04
C GLY A 447 -7.38 -26.76 30.87
N GLU A 448 -8.41 -27.55 30.58
CA GLU A 448 -9.34 -27.31 29.48
C GLU A 448 -10.42 -26.31 29.89
N HIS A 449 -10.66 -25.35 29.00
CA HIS A 449 -11.68 -24.31 29.08
C HIS A 449 -12.54 -24.36 27.82
N THR A 450 -13.75 -23.81 27.86
CA THR A 450 -14.66 -23.78 26.71
C THR A 450 -15.30 -22.42 26.54
N ILE A 451 -15.31 -21.92 25.30
CA ILE A 451 -16.13 -20.76 24.92
C ILE A 451 -17.27 -21.18 24.01
N GLN A 452 -18.44 -20.58 24.20
CA GLN A 452 -19.66 -20.89 23.47
C GLN A 452 -20.42 -19.64 23.03
N PHE A 453 -21.02 -19.70 21.85
CA PHE A 453 -21.87 -18.66 21.27
C PHE A 453 -23.25 -19.26 21.04
N VAL A 454 -24.23 -18.84 21.85
CA VAL A 454 -25.59 -19.39 21.88
C VAL A 454 -26.54 -18.37 21.27
N LEU A 455 -27.00 -18.62 20.04
CA LEU A 455 -28.04 -17.80 19.42
C LEU A 455 -29.38 -18.02 20.13
N LYS A 456 -30.03 -16.93 20.53
CA LYS A 456 -31.29 -16.97 21.30
C LYS A 456 -32.50 -16.68 20.42
N GLU A 457 -32.32 -15.87 19.38
CA GLU A 457 -33.41 -15.34 18.56
C GLU A 457 -33.47 -16.01 17.18
N GLY A 458 -34.49 -16.84 16.94
CA GLY A 458 -34.65 -17.59 15.68
C GLY A 458 -34.79 -16.72 14.43
N ARG A 459 -35.30 -15.49 14.57
CA ARG A 459 -35.37 -14.50 13.46
C ARG A 459 -33.98 -14.10 12.92
N ARG A 460 -32.90 -14.42 13.64
CA ARG A 460 -31.52 -14.14 13.25
C ARG A 460 -30.86 -15.29 12.51
N GLU A 461 -31.48 -16.45 12.43
CA GLU A 461 -30.95 -17.54 11.61
C GLU A 461 -30.81 -17.12 10.15
N GLY A 462 -29.70 -17.46 9.52
CA GLY A 462 -29.37 -17.03 8.16
C GLY A 462 -28.66 -15.68 8.05
N VAL A 463 -28.60 -14.88 9.13
CA VAL A 463 -27.88 -13.59 9.16
C VAL A 463 -26.90 -13.44 10.32
N ALA A 464 -27.19 -14.01 11.49
CA ALA A 464 -26.27 -13.97 12.62
C ALA A 464 -25.04 -14.83 12.33
N GLN A 465 -23.87 -14.21 12.37
CA GLN A 465 -22.62 -14.87 12.01
C GLN A 465 -21.57 -14.66 13.10
N LEU A 466 -20.89 -15.76 13.46
CA LEU A 466 -19.65 -15.72 14.19
C LEU A 466 -18.49 -15.69 13.19
N CYS A 467 -17.75 -14.59 13.20
CA CYS A 467 -16.68 -14.32 12.24
C CYS A 467 -15.33 -14.80 12.78
N SER A 468 -14.98 -14.42 14.01
CA SER A 468 -13.73 -14.82 14.68
C SER A 468 -13.90 -14.90 16.19
N VAL A 469 -13.04 -15.68 16.85
CA VAL A 469 -12.88 -15.70 18.30
C VAL A 469 -11.44 -16.06 18.67
N GLU A 470 -10.91 -15.36 19.66
CA GLU A 470 -9.55 -15.43 20.17
C GLU A 470 -9.60 -15.33 21.70
N VAL A 471 -8.71 -16.07 22.36
CA VAL A 471 -8.43 -15.90 23.79
C VAL A 471 -6.96 -15.59 23.92
N LEU A 472 -6.65 -14.46 24.55
CA LEU A 472 -5.31 -14.03 24.91
C LEU A 472 -5.15 -14.04 26.43
N GLU A 473 -3.98 -14.46 26.91
CA GLU A 473 -3.61 -14.39 28.32
C GLU A 473 -2.39 -13.48 28.49
N PHE A 474 -2.40 -12.67 29.56
CA PHE A 474 -1.39 -11.67 29.84
C PHE A 474 -0.75 -11.89 31.20
N GLY A 475 0.55 -11.55 31.30
CA GLY A 475 1.27 -11.54 32.56
C GLY A 475 0.71 -10.54 33.57
N SER A 476 1.31 -10.55 34.75
CA SER A 476 1.08 -9.53 35.78
C SER A 476 1.41 -8.11 35.27
N ALA A 477 1.10 -7.08 36.06
CA ALA A 477 1.40 -5.70 35.67
C ALA A 477 2.91 -5.45 35.51
N GLU A 478 3.74 -6.24 36.21
CA GLU A 478 5.20 -6.22 36.14
C GLU A 478 5.75 -6.96 34.91
N GLU A 479 4.94 -7.86 34.31
CA GLU A 479 5.33 -8.69 33.17
C GLU A 479 4.65 -8.28 31.85
N PHE A 480 3.56 -7.50 31.90
CA PHE A 480 2.81 -7.06 30.73
C PHE A 480 2.25 -5.64 30.91
N ASN A 481 2.89 -4.67 30.24
CA ASN A 481 2.43 -3.28 30.26
C ASN A 481 1.39 -3.02 29.16
N ALA A 482 0.12 -2.98 29.55
CA ALA A 482 -1.01 -2.71 28.65
C ALA A 482 -1.37 -1.21 28.56
N ALA A 483 -0.56 -0.30 29.12
CA ALA A 483 -0.91 1.11 29.22
C ALA A 483 -0.91 1.78 27.82
N PRO A 484 -1.96 2.55 27.47
CA PRO A 484 -1.97 3.33 26.25
C PRO A 484 -0.77 4.28 26.15
N GLY A 485 -0.15 4.33 24.98
CA GLY A 485 1.04 5.14 24.70
C GLY A 485 2.35 4.49 25.14
N PHE A 486 2.35 3.28 25.68
CA PHE A 486 3.56 2.53 25.97
C PHE A 486 4.07 1.80 24.72
N TYR A 487 5.32 2.12 24.34
CA TYR A 487 6.02 1.47 23.24
C TYR A 487 7.02 0.46 23.80
N GLY A 488 6.76 -0.81 23.51
CA GLY A 488 7.54 -1.94 24.01
C GLY A 488 7.76 -2.96 22.91
N VAL A 489 7.89 -4.22 23.32
CA VAL A 489 8.04 -5.37 22.41
C VAL A 489 6.96 -6.39 22.76
N PHE A 490 5.85 -6.34 22.03
CA PHE A 490 4.67 -7.18 22.26
C PHE A 490 4.64 -8.36 21.30
N PRO A 491 4.50 -9.60 21.77
CA PRO A 491 4.35 -10.77 20.90
C PRO A 491 3.11 -10.69 20.00
N THR A 492 3.29 -11.03 18.73
CA THR A 492 2.22 -11.24 17.74
C THR A 492 2.29 -12.68 17.23
N TYR A 493 1.14 -13.34 17.15
CA TYR A 493 1.05 -14.76 16.82
C TYR A 493 0.49 -14.98 15.43
N ALA A 494 1.27 -15.61 14.55
CA ALA A 494 0.83 -15.96 13.20
C ALA A 494 -0.28 -17.01 13.18
N PHE A 495 -1.09 -17.03 12.12
CA PHE A 495 -2.17 -18.00 11.96
C PHE A 495 -1.66 -19.46 11.92
N HIS A 496 -2.25 -20.32 12.75
CA HIS A 496 -1.74 -21.68 13.01
C HIS A 496 -2.46 -22.83 12.26
N ASP A 497 -3.43 -22.59 11.36
CA ASP A 497 -4.11 -23.70 10.65
C ASP A 497 -3.24 -24.29 9.51
N ARG A 498 -2.55 -25.38 9.86
CA ARG A 498 -1.71 -26.18 8.95
C ARG A 498 -2.46 -26.82 7.78
N ARG A 499 -3.80 -26.92 7.79
CA ARG A 499 -4.55 -27.63 6.72
C ARG A 499 -4.79 -26.78 5.48
N ARG A 500 -4.80 -25.44 5.60
CA ARG A 500 -5.04 -24.52 4.47
C ARG A 500 -3.75 -23.95 3.84
N LEU A 501 -2.63 -23.94 4.56
CA LEU A 501 -1.36 -23.34 4.10
C LEU A 501 -0.56 -24.19 3.09
N ALA A 502 -0.92 -25.44 2.85
CA ALA A 502 -0.15 -26.31 1.94
C ALA A 502 -0.29 -25.97 0.44
N LEU A 503 -1.05 -24.94 0.07
CA LEU A 503 -1.34 -24.57 -1.33
C LEU A 503 -0.70 -23.24 -1.78
N THR A 504 -0.04 -22.47 -0.92
CA THR A 504 0.51 -21.15 -1.29
C THR A 504 2.04 -21.15 -1.29
N SER A 505 2.66 -21.28 -2.47
CA SER A 505 4.11 -21.36 -2.68
C SER A 505 4.86 -20.00 -2.65
N LEU A 506 4.36 -19.01 -1.91
CA LEU A 506 5.00 -17.68 -1.80
C LEU A 506 5.73 -17.52 -0.46
N ARG A 507 7.07 -17.52 -0.51
CA ARG A 507 8.00 -17.42 0.63
C ARG A 507 8.01 -16.06 1.38
N ARG A 508 6.96 -15.24 1.30
CA ARG A 508 6.81 -14.02 2.14
C ARG A 508 5.90 -14.22 3.35
N PHE A 509 5.24 -15.37 3.45
CA PHE A 509 4.40 -15.71 4.60
C PHE A 509 5.23 -16.45 5.65
N SER A 510 4.98 -16.18 6.93
CA SER A 510 5.57 -16.97 8.02
C SER A 510 4.99 -18.39 7.97
N GLU A 511 5.70 -19.32 7.32
CA GLU A 511 5.40 -20.76 7.29
C GLU A 511 5.63 -21.45 8.65
N THR A 512 6.02 -20.68 9.66
CA THR A 512 6.43 -21.19 10.96
C THR A 512 5.49 -20.68 12.05
N ASN A 513 5.31 -21.47 13.12
CA ASN A 513 4.78 -21.02 14.40
C ASN A 513 5.71 -19.97 15.06
N ALA A 514 6.19 -18.99 14.30
CA ALA A 514 7.12 -17.97 14.75
C ALA A 514 6.33 -16.81 15.33
N THR A 515 6.70 -16.45 16.55
CA THR A 515 6.29 -15.21 17.18
C THR A 515 7.03 -14.06 16.49
N SER A 516 6.28 -13.10 15.97
CA SER A 516 6.80 -11.77 15.62
C SER A 516 6.50 -10.82 16.78
N TYR A 517 6.93 -9.57 16.66
CA TYR A 517 6.72 -8.55 17.66
C TYR A 517 6.19 -7.27 17.04
N ARG A 518 5.41 -6.52 17.81
CA ARG A 518 4.82 -5.22 17.44
C ARG A 518 5.13 -4.14 18.49
N PRO A 519 5.00 -2.85 18.14
CA PRO A 519 5.39 -1.74 19.03
C PRO A 519 4.47 -1.49 20.21
N THR A 520 3.16 -1.77 20.06
CA THR A 520 2.15 -1.39 21.07
C THR A 520 1.21 -2.55 21.39
N ASN A 521 0.53 -2.49 22.55
CA ASN A 521 -0.47 -3.50 22.88
C ASN A 521 -1.76 -3.29 22.08
N GLU A 522 -2.41 -2.12 22.15
CA GLU A 522 -3.71 -1.88 21.49
C GLU A 522 -3.82 -0.45 20.92
N ASP A 523 -2.69 0.24 20.73
CA ASP A 523 -2.64 1.65 20.29
C ASP A 523 -2.39 1.83 18.79
N CYS A 524 -2.65 0.79 17.99
CA CYS A 524 -2.51 0.84 16.54
C CYS A 524 -3.73 0.25 15.84
N LEU A 525 -4.25 0.95 14.83
CA LEU A 525 -5.29 0.48 13.92
C LEU A 525 -4.86 -0.79 13.15
N MET A 526 -3.56 -1.01 12.93
CA MET A 526 -3.05 -2.25 12.33
C MET A 526 -3.28 -3.48 13.25
N ARG A 527 -3.67 -3.24 14.51
CA ARG A 527 -4.08 -4.26 15.48
C ARG A 527 -5.55 -4.14 15.84
N LEU A 528 -5.96 -2.98 16.34
CA LEU A 528 -7.29 -2.71 16.86
C LEU A 528 -8.12 -1.99 15.81
N THR A 529 -8.75 -2.77 14.93
CA THR A 529 -9.57 -2.31 13.79
C THR A 529 -10.87 -1.59 14.19
N THR A 530 -11.05 -1.30 15.48
CA THR A 530 -12.16 -0.52 16.05
C THR A 530 -11.74 0.89 16.47
N THR A 531 -10.46 1.22 16.35
CA THR A 531 -9.91 2.55 16.68
C THR A 531 -9.22 3.16 15.47
N PRO A 532 -9.27 4.49 15.26
CA PRO A 532 -8.83 5.08 14.01
C PRO A 532 -7.32 5.38 13.94
N HIS A 533 -6.57 5.24 15.04
CA HIS A 533 -5.22 5.80 15.13
C HIS A 533 -4.13 4.78 14.79
N PHE A 534 -3.16 5.18 13.97
CA PHE A 534 -1.90 4.45 13.84
C PHE A 534 -1.02 4.68 15.08
N CYS A 535 -0.22 3.68 15.43
CA CYS A 535 0.88 3.90 16.36
C CYS A 535 1.94 4.80 15.70
N ARG A 536 2.82 5.39 16.51
CA ARG A 536 3.85 6.33 16.07
C ARG A 536 4.83 5.74 15.06
N ALA A 537 5.12 4.44 15.16
CA ALA A 537 5.95 3.75 14.16
C ALA A 537 5.27 3.71 12.78
N CYS A 538 3.95 3.48 12.74
CA CYS A 538 3.18 3.55 11.50
C CYS A 538 3.01 5.00 11.00
N VAL A 539 2.80 5.98 11.88
CA VAL A 539 2.70 7.40 11.50
C VAL A 539 4.02 7.93 10.93
N GLU A 540 5.15 7.57 11.55
CA GLU A 540 6.47 7.92 11.04
C GLU A 540 6.70 7.26 9.66
N GLY A 541 6.37 5.97 9.52
CA GLY A 541 6.42 5.28 8.24
C GLY A 541 5.56 5.97 7.17
N LEU A 542 4.37 6.45 7.54
CA LEU A 542 3.48 7.18 6.64
C LEU A 542 4.13 8.48 6.14
N TRP A 543 4.72 9.27 7.03
CA TRP A 543 5.46 10.48 6.65
C TRP A 543 6.61 10.17 5.69
N LEU A 544 7.45 9.18 6.01
CA LEU A 544 8.62 8.84 5.21
C LEU A 544 8.23 8.27 3.84
N SER A 545 7.20 7.42 3.76
CA SER A 545 6.71 6.91 2.48
C SER A 545 6.18 8.01 1.57
N LEU A 546 5.47 9.00 2.11
CA LEU A 546 4.93 10.12 1.33
C LEU A 546 6.04 11.11 0.92
N LEU A 547 6.92 11.49 1.84
CA LEU A 547 8.05 12.40 1.55
C LEU A 547 9.10 11.76 0.64
N GLY A 548 9.13 10.43 0.51
CA GLY A 548 9.92 9.75 -0.51
C GLY A 548 9.46 10.04 -1.95
N ARG A 549 8.27 10.63 -2.12
CA ARG A 549 7.61 10.89 -3.40
C ARG A 549 7.16 12.34 -3.59
N VAL A 550 7.04 13.10 -2.50
CA VAL A 550 6.57 14.49 -2.47
C VAL A 550 7.66 15.38 -1.88
N ASP A 551 7.99 16.47 -2.58
CA ASP A 551 9.01 17.43 -2.17
C ASP A 551 8.38 18.53 -1.29
N PRO A 552 8.96 18.84 -0.11
CA PRO A 552 8.51 19.97 0.71
C PRO A 552 8.54 21.34 -0.01
N ILE A 553 9.39 21.50 -1.03
CA ILE A 553 9.38 22.66 -1.93
C ILE A 553 8.43 22.35 -3.10
N ASP A 554 7.32 23.07 -3.16
CA ASP A 554 6.31 22.90 -4.20
C ASP A 554 6.73 23.54 -5.52
N ASP A 555 7.32 24.73 -5.47
CA ASP A 555 7.81 25.44 -6.65
C ASP A 555 8.90 26.45 -6.28
N LEU A 556 9.75 26.79 -7.25
CA LEU A 556 10.75 27.84 -7.13
C LEU A 556 10.79 28.68 -8.40
N THR A 557 10.28 29.91 -8.31
CA THR A 557 10.18 30.82 -9.45
C THR A 557 10.97 32.09 -9.24
N ALA A 558 11.53 32.62 -10.33
CA ALA A 558 12.11 33.96 -10.36
C ALA A 558 11.25 34.83 -11.27
N THR A 559 10.73 35.93 -10.72
CA THR A 559 9.87 36.87 -11.44
C THR A 559 10.39 38.29 -11.28
N CYS A 560 9.98 39.17 -12.19
CA CYS A 560 10.28 40.60 -12.12
C CYS A 560 9.11 41.36 -11.53
N VAL A 561 9.37 42.09 -10.45
CA VAL A 561 8.38 42.91 -9.76
C VAL A 561 8.86 44.34 -9.73
N GLN A 562 7.95 45.28 -9.92
CA GLN A 562 8.25 46.71 -9.82
C GLN A 562 7.82 47.22 -8.45
N ASP A 563 8.74 47.88 -7.75
CA ASP A 563 8.41 48.57 -6.50
C ASP A 563 7.48 49.76 -6.80
N ALA A 564 6.30 49.77 -6.19
CA ALA A 564 5.27 50.76 -6.47
C ALA A 564 5.67 52.19 -6.07
N ALA A 565 6.57 52.34 -5.09
CA ALA A 565 7.00 53.64 -4.57
C ALA A 565 8.21 54.20 -5.33
N SER A 566 9.26 53.39 -5.52
CA SER A 566 10.49 53.82 -6.21
C SER A 566 10.43 53.67 -7.72
N LYS A 567 9.46 52.91 -8.25
CA LYS A 567 9.36 52.50 -9.66
C LYS A 567 10.58 51.72 -10.17
N THR A 568 11.40 51.20 -9.27
CA THR A 568 12.57 50.38 -9.62
C THR A 568 12.17 48.93 -9.78
N TRP A 569 12.78 48.24 -10.74
CA TRP A 569 12.61 46.81 -10.91
C TRP A 569 13.40 46.02 -9.86
N LYS A 570 12.85 44.89 -9.45
CA LYS A 570 13.48 43.91 -8.57
C LYS A 570 13.23 42.50 -9.08
N HIS A 571 14.17 41.61 -8.86
CA HIS A 571 13.95 40.18 -8.97
C HIS A 571 13.34 39.65 -7.67
N ALA A 572 12.20 38.98 -7.78
CA ALA A 572 11.56 38.23 -6.72
C ALA A 572 11.77 36.74 -6.98
N VAL A 573 12.62 36.11 -6.17
CA VAL A 573 12.78 34.66 -6.14
C VAL A 573 11.86 34.11 -5.06
N ASN A 574 10.81 33.40 -5.46
CA ASN A 574 9.77 32.89 -4.58
C ASN A 574 9.88 31.38 -4.49
N ALA A 575 10.05 30.86 -3.27
CA ALA A 575 9.89 29.46 -2.95
C ALA A 575 8.47 29.24 -2.42
N THR A 576 7.67 28.48 -3.16
CA THR A 576 6.38 27.97 -2.70
C THR A 576 6.64 26.67 -1.96
N LEU A 577 6.19 26.56 -0.72
CA LEU A 577 6.33 25.35 0.09
C LEU A 577 4.97 24.70 0.28
N LEU A 578 4.97 23.39 0.53
CA LEU A 578 3.76 22.72 1.01
C LEU A 578 3.22 23.43 2.25
N PRO A 579 1.88 23.49 2.45
CA PRO A 579 1.30 24.16 3.60
C PRO A 579 1.45 23.29 4.86
N LEU A 580 2.70 23.17 5.33
CA LEU A 580 3.15 22.50 6.55
C LEU A 580 3.85 23.50 7.48
N GLY A 581 4.12 23.09 8.71
CA GLY A 581 4.71 23.90 9.76
C GLY A 581 3.94 25.19 9.99
N GLN A 582 4.67 26.30 10.01
CA GLN A 582 4.10 27.64 10.15
C GLN A 582 3.23 28.11 8.95
N PHE A 583 3.13 27.34 7.86
CA PHE A 583 2.34 27.70 6.68
C PHE A 583 0.98 27.00 6.60
N ARG A 584 0.61 26.18 7.59
CA ARG A 584 -0.74 25.63 7.65
C ARG A 584 -1.78 26.72 7.90
N ALA A 585 -2.96 26.53 7.32
CA ALA A 585 -4.14 27.34 7.63
C ALA A 585 -4.61 27.11 9.08
N GLU A 586 -4.54 25.87 9.55
CA GLU A 586 -4.89 25.46 10.92
C GLU A 586 -3.73 24.69 11.55
N ALA A 587 -3.31 25.11 12.75
CA ALA A 587 -2.20 24.46 13.45
C ALA A 587 -2.62 23.06 13.93
N PRO A 588 -1.83 22.01 13.62
CA PRO A 588 -2.13 20.66 14.07
C PRO A 588 -1.81 20.53 15.56
N LEU A 589 -2.27 19.44 16.18
CA LEU A 589 -1.96 19.14 17.58
C LEU A 589 -0.48 18.79 17.80
N VAL A 590 0.21 18.36 16.74
CA VAL A 590 1.64 18.01 16.77
C VAL A 590 2.50 19.23 16.48
N LYS A 591 3.68 19.33 17.11
CA LYS A 591 4.59 20.42 16.75
C LYS A 591 5.36 20.10 15.49
N GLU A 592 5.41 21.08 14.59
CA GLU A 592 6.15 21.00 13.35
C GLU A 592 6.60 22.40 12.91
N SER A 593 7.65 22.48 12.10
CA SER A 593 8.20 23.75 11.62
C SER A 593 9.06 23.56 10.38
N TYR A 594 9.16 24.61 9.57
CA TYR A 594 10.18 24.74 8.52
C TYR A 594 11.32 25.65 8.94
N THR A 595 12.54 25.24 8.62
CA THR A 595 13.72 26.10 8.54
C THR A 595 14.08 26.34 7.08
N ILE A 596 14.26 27.59 6.67
CA ILE A 596 14.56 27.97 5.28
C ILE A 596 15.89 28.72 5.25
N SER A 597 16.77 28.30 4.33
CA SER A 597 18.07 28.92 4.09
C SER A 597 18.23 29.27 2.62
N TRP A 598 18.95 30.35 2.33
CA TRP A 598 19.19 30.80 0.97
C TRP A 598 20.68 30.96 0.69
N LYS A 599 21.07 30.65 -0.55
CA LYS A 599 22.41 30.91 -1.07
C LYS A 599 22.32 31.55 -2.45
N LYS A 600 23.25 32.44 -2.75
CA LYS A 600 23.51 32.95 -4.09
C LYS A 600 24.94 32.62 -4.49
N ASP A 601 25.10 31.89 -5.59
CA ASP A 601 26.41 31.47 -6.11
C ASP A 601 27.29 30.80 -5.03
N GLY A 602 26.65 30.01 -4.15
CA GLY A 602 27.28 29.30 -3.03
C GLY A 602 27.51 30.13 -1.76
N ARG A 603 27.20 31.43 -1.75
CA ARG A 603 27.30 32.31 -0.57
C ARG A 603 25.97 32.42 0.14
N ALA A 604 25.96 32.27 1.46
CA ALA A 604 24.74 32.37 2.27
C ALA A 604 24.13 33.79 2.20
N LEU A 605 22.81 33.84 2.12
CA LEU A 605 22.01 35.06 2.16
C LEU A 605 21.27 35.12 3.52
N GLU A 606 22.02 35.43 4.58
CA GLU A 606 21.53 35.38 5.97
C GLU A 606 20.32 36.29 6.23
N ASP A 607 20.23 37.45 5.57
CA ASP A 607 19.11 38.39 5.71
C ASP A 607 17.77 37.81 5.22
N PHE A 608 17.81 36.70 4.49
CA PHE A 608 16.66 35.98 3.96
C PHE A 608 16.41 34.64 4.66
N ALA A 609 17.11 34.34 5.74
CA ALA A 609 16.83 33.16 6.57
C ALA A 609 15.35 33.13 7.00
N ASN A 610 14.72 31.96 6.89
CA ASN A 610 13.31 31.71 7.19
C ASN A 610 12.30 32.56 6.39
N LYS A 611 12.72 33.17 5.27
CA LYS A 611 11.82 33.83 4.31
C LYS A 611 11.59 32.94 3.10
N THR A 612 10.38 32.96 2.57
CA THR A 612 10.01 32.27 1.31
C THR A 612 10.32 33.10 0.07
N VAL A 613 10.67 34.38 0.25
CA VAL A 613 10.93 35.31 -0.87
C VAL A 613 12.27 36.01 -0.66
N VAL A 614 13.11 35.98 -1.70
CA VAL A 614 14.29 36.82 -1.84
C VAL A 614 13.97 37.94 -2.83
N LEU A 615 14.08 39.18 -2.36
CA LEU A 615 13.92 40.38 -3.19
C LEU A 615 15.28 41.03 -3.37
N VAL A 616 15.74 41.14 -4.62
CA VAL A 616 17.02 41.77 -4.98
C VAL A 616 16.75 42.86 -6.01
N ASP A 617 17.35 44.03 -5.82
CA ASP A 617 17.24 45.13 -6.78
C ASP A 617 17.82 44.70 -8.15
N ASP A 618 17.15 45.07 -9.24
CA ASP A 618 17.57 44.74 -10.60
C ASP A 618 18.97 45.33 -10.91
N GLY A 619 19.88 44.49 -11.40
CA GLY A 619 21.29 44.83 -11.59
C GLY A 619 22.16 43.60 -11.86
N ASP A 620 23.45 43.81 -12.15
CA ASP A 620 24.38 42.70 -12.43
C ASP A 620 24.55 41.77 -11.22
N ASP A 621 24.50 42.34 -10.01
CA ASP A 621 24.58 41.57 -8.75
C ASP A 621 23.34 40.71 -8.49
N ALA A 622 22.21 40.96 -9.17
CA ALA A 622 21.01 40.13 -9.07
C ALA A 622 21.10 38.87 -9.93
N LEU A 623 21.94 38.84 -10.96
CA LEU A 623 22.13 37.69 -11.83
C LEU A 623 22.94 36.60 -11.11
N GLY A 624 22.64 35.34 -11.39
CA GLY A 624 23.33 34.20 -10.79
C GLY A 624 22.40 33.05 -10.42
N VAL A 625 22.93 32.12 -9.64
CA VAL A 625 22.19 30.94 -9.18
C VAL A 625 21.73 31.14 -7.75
N TYR A 626 20.43 31.14 -7.55
CA TYR A 626 19.80 31.16 -6.24
C TYR A 626 19.44 29.74 -5.85
N GLU A 627 19.79 29.36 -4.63
CA GLU A 627 19.51 28.06 -4.05
C GLU A 627 18.74 28.28 -2.75
N VAL A 628 17.60 27.60 -2.62
CA VAL A 628 16.86 27.50 -1.37
C VAL A 628 17.10 26.12 -0.77
N GLY A 629 17.37 26.05 0.52
CA GLY A 629 17.39 24.82 1.30
C GLY A 629 16.30 24.85 2.35
N VAL A 630 15.51 23.79 2.43
CA VAL A 630 14.36 23.67 3.34
C VAL A 630 14.54 22.42 4.19
N GLU A 631 14.34 22.58 5.50
CA GLU A 631 14.28 21.48 6.46
C GLU A 631 12.91 21.53 7.15
N PHE A 632 12.12 20.49 6.96
CA PHE A 632 10.90 20.24 7.72
C PHE A 632 11.24 19.45 8.98
N VAL A 633 10.55 19.74 10.08
CA VAL A 633 10.66 18.95 11.32
C VAL A 633 9.26 18.75 11.87
N THR A 634 8.94 17.53 12.34
CA THR A 634 7.70 17.19 13.02
C THR A 634 7.98 16.24 14.18
N GLU A 635 7.20 16.33 15.27
CA GLU A 635 7.26 15.40 16.40
C GLU A 635 6.90 13.96 16.02
N GLU A 636 6.27 13.76 14.86
CA GLU A 636 5.84 12.46 14.33
C GLU A 636 6.95 11.69 13.61
N VAL A 637 8.11 12.31 13.35
CA VAL A 637 9.29 11.69 12.76
C VAL A 637 10.49 11.92 13.68
N ARG A 638 11.01 10.83 14.26
CA ARG A 638 12.22 10.82 15.10
C ARG A 638 13.44 10.26 14.38
N SER A 639 13.23 9.46 13.35
CA SER A 639 14.30 8.82 12.58
C SER A 639 14.08 9.02 11.08
N ASP A 640 14.95 9.79 10.44
CA ASP A 640 14.97 10.03 8.99
C ASP A 640 16.34 9.63 8.40
N PRO A 641 16.59 8.32 8.19
CA PRO A 641 17.90 7.84 7.73
C PRO A 641 18.20 8.23 6.28
N ASP A 642 17.16 8.48 5.47
CA ASP A 642 17.28 8.82 4.06
C ASP A 642 17.30 10.34 3.80
N GLY A 643 17.07 11.15 4.84
CA GLY A 643 17.12 12.61 4.78
C GLY A 643 15.96 13.25 4.02
N LEU A 644 14.80 12.59 4.00
CA LEU A 644 13.60 12.98 3.25
C LEU A 644 12.97 14.30 3.73
N LEU A 645 13.24 14.71 4.98
CA LEU A 645 12.74 15.96 5.53
C LEU A 645 13.60 17.18 5.14
N LYS A 646 14.71 16.98 4.41
CA LYS A 646 15.60 18.04 3.94
C LYS A 646 15.68 18.04 2.41
N THR A 647 15.40 19.19 1.81
CA THR A 647 15.40 19.37 0.36
C THR A 647 16.05 20.69 -0.04
N GLY A 648 16.36 20.85 -1.32
CA GLY A 648 16.82 22.12 -1.86
C GLY A 648 16.58 22.24 -3.36
N ALA A 649 16.24 23.45 -3.79
CA ALA A 649 15.94 23.78 -5.17
C ALA A 649 16.80 24.96 -5.65
N LYS A 650 16.99 25.06 -6.98
CA LYS A 650 17.81 26.12 -7.60
C LYS A 650 17.09 26.79 -8.75
N VAL A 651 17.24 28.09 -8.87
CA VAL A 651 16.78 28.87 -10.02
C VAL A 651 17.89 29.79 -10.52
N HIS A 652 17.94 29.96 -11.84
CA HIS A 652 18.94 30.78 -12.52
C HIS A 652 18.30 32.09 -12.96
N ILE A 653 18.91 33.20 -12.59
CA ILE A 653 18.56 34.52 -13.13
C ILE A 653 19.65 34.90 -14.12
N THR A 654 19.30 34.94 -15.40
CA THR A 654 20.23 35.21 -16.50
C THR A 654 20.01 36.57 -17.17
N GLU A 655 18.85 37.19 -16.95
CA GLU A 655 18.43 38.42 -17.61
C GLU A 655 17.95 39.44 -16.57
N LYS A 656 18.12 40.73 -16.89
CA LYS A 656 17.63 41.84 -16.07
C LYS A 656 16.16 42.07 -16.34
N CYS A 657 15.44 42.61 -15.37
CA CYS A 657 13.99 42.81 -15.48
C CYS A 657 13.56 43.85 -16.53
N ASN A 658 14.42 44.81 -16.85
CA ASN A 658 14.11 45.92 -17.75
C ASN A 658 14.71 45.77 -19.17
N GLN A 659 14.82 44.54 -19.69
CA GLN A 659 15.34 44.26 -21.05
C GLN A 659 14.38 43.42 -21.90
#